data_AF-E1ZMM8-F1
#
_entry.id   AF-E1ZMM8-F1
#
_cell.length_a   1.000
_cell.length_b   1.000
_cell.length_c   1.000
_cell.angle_alpha   90.00
_cell.angle_beta   90.00
_cell.angle_gamma   90.00
#
_symmetry.space_group_name_H-M   'P 1'
#
loop_
_entity.id
_entity.type
_entity.pdbx_description
1 polymer ?
#
loop_
_entity_poly.entity_id
_entity_poly.type
_entity_poly.pdbx_seq_one_letter_code
_entity_poly.pdbx_strand_id
1 'polypeptide(L)'
;MAMRASAVALVLLSVFPQPSAPQETITGKTVLLAIGYPPGIPSRQALFVKTTDIQRVHVLVYNSTSGDLPASWFPGITTGMDIKLSGTWLSRGPNSSGDGQQSRRSSSGRGGQSSAAGKAAQRYPYQYNVRSAYCFLGNEMKVSGGHKSKPVIERGKKKRKVKAMAAAAAVASRQPNGSACPATGLPKFNVSQDRRAVFAELNPRGPAVGGTFSQCSYGKSRLTLNSQVVDKVELPCNGPTVTSLQRKQRRVYLIPPSACGFVGLAYIGCDGSFECRAWISSDLWTTPQAYVHELGHHTFLAHASTTRKDGSVDEYGDFTSSMGYCCVDRCPNMPQAWQLGWAPLQQLSGATLRPGTTVQVQLASQSNPSSRPTGPSGVRVVANWTAGVDPIFAGLRSRTGGDLALDPSYSNRINLYSSASTNTYDARPSMWRAGLAVNQSWEAPGANLTIRLRGFASGIALVSVGLRPYSALTLCPPPPPPPPPPPAGKAIVLARNYRRGKPALQSLFIRTKTGKRVHIFFGNETRYPGITTGMDILLDGTWLSRGAGDAQAAAAAHAAAHAAAAGDGLPAAQSAICVWGKKMRVSGRRKTKPIIQRGTVRAAVASGAGDDPVQTVGVLSTNPQLTSTDMSTLFVPIAGRQPDGSACPNAGLPKFNASQVRQAVFAELNPRGATVGGTFSQCSYGKSRLTMKNSLVVDTVELPCNGTTFDVPWTFSKCDFDDFNGWADAVDQKLIASGLDLSKYFHRVYMVPPGPCTFVGLAYIGCDGSFECRAWIAGDVWTTTQAIVHELGHHLYLGHSGLLTTQGNLDEYGDSSSLMGFCEDRCPTTPQMWQLGWGQVVQLDSKSLRPGVTVQVQLVSQSDPSSRLLVWA
;
A
#
# COMPACT_ATOMS: atom_id res chain seq x y z
N MET A 1 75.32 13.13 2.26
CA MET A 1 74.23 12.34 2.88
C MET A 1 72.98 13.20 2.94
N ALA A 2 72.01 12.96 2.06
CA ALA A 2 70.76 13.74 1.99
C ALA A 2 69.67 13.06 2.82
N MET A 3 69.15 13.74 3.85
CA MET A 3 67.97 13.30 4.60
C MET A 3 66.70 13.66 3.81
N ARG A 4 65.84 12.67 3.54
CA ARG A 4 64.51 12.87 2.94
C ARG A 4 63.51 13.27 4.03
N ALA A 5 62.88 14.43 3.90
CA ALA A 5 61.72 14.82 4.70
C ALA A 5 60.47 14.03 4.26
N SER A 6 59.68 13.52 5.21
CA SER A 6 58.38 12.87 4.93
C SER A 6 57.25 13.84 5.23
N ALA A 7 56.34 14.05 4.27
CA ALA A 7 55.16 14.90 4.41
C ALA A 7 54.08 14.24 5.29
N VAL A 8 53.48 15.02 6.20
CA VAL A 8 52.33 14.63 7.04
C VAL A 8 51.13 15.48 6.62
N ALA A 9 50.00 14.84 6.33
CA ALA A 9 48.74 15.53 6.02
C ALA A 9 47.87 15.65 7.28
N LEU A 10 47.41 16.87 7.60
CA LEU A 10 46.48 17.16 8.70
C LEU A 10 45.10 17.50 8.13
N VAL A 11 44.06 16.84 8.62
CA VAL A 11 42.68 17.01 8.13
C VAL A 11 41.73 17.21 9.31
N LEU A 12 40.99 18.32 9.30
CA LEU A 12 40.02 18.72 10.33
C LEU A 12 38.60 18.52 9.79
N LEU A 13 37.77 17.75 10.49
CA LEU A 13 36.39 17.46 10.09
C LEU A 13 35.41 17.88 11.19
N SER A 14 34.39 18.67 10.82
CA SER A 14 33.25 19.04 11.68
C SER A 14 32.00 18.31 11.19
N VAL A 15 31.29 17.61 12.08
CA VAL A 15 30.17 16.73 11.68
C VAL A 15 28.82 17.44 11.90
N PHE A 16 28.08 17.68 10.81
CA PHE A 16 26.65 18.05 10.81
C PHE A 16 25.85 17.05 9.96
N PRO A 17 24.56 16.80 10.24
CA PRO A 17 23.83 15.70 9.60
C PRO A 17 23.24 16.12 8.23
N GLN A 18 23.83 15.64 7.14
CA GLN A 18 23.18 15.56 5.82
C GLN A 18 23.46 14.19 5.14
N PRO A 19 22.53 13.62 4.34
CA PRO A 19 22.64 12.23 3.86
C PRO A 19 23.47 12.03 2.58
N SER A 20 24.15 13.05 2.07
CA SER A 20 24.98 12.91 0.86
C SER A 20 26.09 13.96 0.81
N ALA A 21 27.23 13.66 1.42
CA ALA A 21 28.47 14.41 1.22
C ALA A 21 29.43 13.62 0.29
N PRO A 22 30.25 14.29 -0.54
CA PRO A 22 31.15 13.62 -1.50
C PRO A 22 32.29 12.89 -0.79
N GLN A 23 32.72 11.75 -1.34
CA GLN A 23 33.89 11.01 -0.87
C GLN A 23 35.17 11.75 -1.26
N GLU A 24 35.96 12.20 -0.29
CA GLU A 24 37.32 12.72 -0.53
C GLU A 24 38.37 11.60 -0.42
N THR A 25 39.31 11.58 -1.36
CA THR A 25 40.45 10.64 -1.36
C THR A 25 41.69 11.35 -0.82
N ILE A 26 42.32 10.78 0.22
CA ILE A 26 43.48 11.37 0.89
C ILE A 26 44.69 10.46 0.67
N THR A 27 45.81 11.01 0.19
CA THR A 27 47.06 10.29 -0.07
C THR A 27 48.22 10.83 0.76
N GLY A 28 48.85 9.97 1.57
CA GLY A 28 50.04 10.28 2.36
C GLY A 28 50.46 9.11 3.27
N LYS A 29 51.76 8.92 3.55
CA LYS A 29 52.25 7.74 4.31
C LYS A 29 51.83 7.73 5.79
N THR A 30 51.64 8.92 6.38
CA THR A 30 51.19 9.10 7.77
C THR A 30 50.13 10.21 7.82
N VAL A 31 48.98 9.91 8.43
CA VAL A 31 47.86 10.86 8.57
C VAL A 31 47.49 11.04 10.05
N LEU A 32 47.30 12.29 10.47
CA LEU A 32 46.81 12.66 11.80
C LEU A 32 45.38 13.20 11.66
N LEU A 33 44.41 12.55 12.31
CA LEU A 33 42.98 12.89 12.25
C LEU A 33 42.51 13.44 13.61
N ALA A 34 41.94 14.64 13.64
CA ALA A 34 41.42 15.26 14.86
C ALA A 34 39.89 15.48 14.77
N ILE A 35 39.14 14.94 15.75
CA ILE A 35 37.67 14.97 15.76
C ILE A 35 37.15 15.61 17.06
N GLY A 36 36.28 16.63 16.93
CA GLY A 36 35.62 17.30 18.05
C GLY A 36 34.09 17.11 18.04
N TYR A 37 33.47 17.00 19.22
CA TYR A 37 32.03 16.86 19.41
C TYR A 37 31.45 18.04 20.21
N PRO A 38 30.28 18.60 19.85
CA PRO A 38 29.58 19.57 20.68
C PRO A 38 28.88 18.89 21.89
N PRO A 39 28.67 19.59 23.01
CA PRO A 39 28.05 19.04 24.20
C PRO A 39 26.57 18.69 23.97
N GLY A 40 26.16 17.50 24.45
CA GLY A 40 24.75 17.06 24.46
C GLY A 40 24.36 15.96 23.47
N ILE A 41 25.30 15.49 22.63
CA ILE A 41 25.05 14.36 21.72
C ILE A 41 25.66 13.08 22.31
N PRO A 42 24.89 11.99 22.52
CA PRO A 42 25.46 10.73 23.00
C PRO A 42 26.41 10.15 21.94
N SER A 43 27.66 9.92 22.34
CA SER A 43 28.73 9.41 21.49
C SER A 43 28.40 8.02 20.93
N ARG A 44 27.99 7.93 19.66
CA ARG A 44 27.99 6.70 18.84
C ARG A 44 27.71 7.06 17.37
N GLN A 45 28.77 7.33 16.60
CA GLN A 45 28.75 7.27 15.13
C GLN A 45 30.02 6.56 14.65
N ALA A 46 29.91 5.76 13.59
CA ALA A 46 31.02 5.08 12.95
C ALA A 46 31.49 5.88 11.73
N LEU A 47 32.76 6.26 11.70
CA LEU A 47 33.40 6.92 10.56
C LEU A 47 34.10 5.87 9.71
N PHE A 48 33.81 5.82 8.41
CA PHE A 48 34.46 4.92 7.46
C PHE A 48 35.40 5.71 6.56
N VAL A 49 36.70 5.42 6.63
CA VAL A 49 37.73 6.02 5.76
C VAL A 49 38.27 4.93 4.84
N LYS A 50 38.17 5.12 3.53
CA LYS A 50 38.76 4.21 2.52
C LYS A 50 40.12 4.77 2.11
N THR A 51 41.18 3.99 2.24
CA THR A 51 42.55 4.44 1.93
C THR A 51 43.28 3.38 1.11
N THR A 52 44.14 3.85 0.20
CA THR A 52 45.13 3.04 -0.53
C THR A 52 46.46 3.75 -0.33
N ASP A 53 47.43 3.07 0.30
CA ASP A 53 48.80 3.52 0.61
C ASP A 53 49.04 4.43 1.84
N ILE A 54 48.40 4.12 2.98
CA ILE A 54 48.77 4.72 4.29
C ILE A 54 49.43 3.66 5.17
N GLN A 55 50.58 3.99 5.77
CA GLN A 55 51.31 3.07 6.66
C GLN A 55 50.97 3.27 8.13
N ARG A 56 50.61 4.49 8.58
CA ARG A 56 50.16 4.78 9.95
C ARG A 56 49.09 5.86 10.01
N VAL A 57 48.10 5.68 10.88
CA VAL A 57 47.06 6.67 11.19
C VAL A 57 47.06 6.93 12.69
N HIS A 58 47.11 8.19 13.08
CA HIS A 58 46.98 8.63 14.47
C HIS A 58 45.67 9.41 14.62
N VAL A 59 44.86 9.07 15.63
CA VAL A 59 43.55 9.71 15.87
C VAL A 59 43.57 10.41 17.22
N LEU A 60 43.31 11.72 17.23
CA LEU A 60 43.13 12.52 18.43
C LEU A 60 41.65 12.90 18.58
N VAL A 61 41.06 12.55 19.72
CA VAL A 61 39.68 12.90 20.05
C VAL A 61 39.71 13.82 21.27
N TYR A 62 39.10 15.00 21.18
CA TYR A 62 39.01 15.92 22.30
C TYR A 62 37.59 16.48 22.45
N ASN A 63 37.26 16.84 23.69
CA ASN A 63 35.94 17.35 24.09
C ASN A 63 36.14 18.78 24.63
N SER A 64 35.74 19.80 23.86
CA SER A 64 35.84 21.20 24.30
C SER A 64 34.55 21.62 24.99
N THR A 65 34.64 22.08 26.23
CA THR A 65 33.50 22.57 27.04
C THR A 65 33.41 24.09 27.09
N SER A 66 34.27 24.84 26.38
CA SER A 66 34.17 26.30 26.30
C SER A 66 34.22 26.75 24.84
N GLY A 67 33.10 27.30 24.36
CA GLY A 67 33.07 28.02 23.09
C GLY A 67 33.83 29.32 23.24
N ASP A 68 35.07 29.34 22.77
CA ASP A 68 35.81 30.47 22.20
C ASP A 68 37.24 29.97 21.85
N LEU A 69 37.66 30.13 20.59
CA LEU A 69 39.05 29.88 20.17
C LEU A 69 39.65 31.20 19.61
N PRO A 70 40.70 31.78 20.21
CA PRO A 70 41.48 32.83 19.60
C PRO A 70 42.57 32.26 18.68
N ALA A 71 42.83 32.96 17.56
CA ALA A 71 43.68 32.56 16.44
C ALA A 71 45.20 32.56 16.68
N SER A 72 45.66 32.39 17.92
CA SER A 72 47.10 32.29 18.21
C SER A 72 47.31 31.05 19.06
N TRP A 73 47.89 30.00 18.49
CA TRP A 73 48.61 28.91 19.17
C TRP A 73 49.21 27.98 18.11
N PHE A 74 50.22 28.46 17.38
CA PHE A 74 51.28 27.60 16.84
C PHE A 74 52.56 28.43 16.67
N PRO A 75 53.56 28.21 17.54
CA PRO A 75 54.91 28.15 17.03
C PRO A 75 55.58 26.84 17.47
N GLY A 76 56.15 26.14 16.49
CA GLY A 76 57.25 25.20 16.68
C GLY A 76 56.90 23.84 17.27
N ILE A 77 56.74 22.84 16.40
CA ILE A 77 57.06 21.45 16.77
C ILE A 77 58.25 21.02 15.92
N THR A 78 59.42 20.99 16.57
CA THR A 78 60.62 20.28 16.14
C THR A 78 60.48 18.79 16.44
N THR A 79 61.06 17.96 15.57
CA THR A 79 61.12 16.50 15.65
C THR A 79 61.92 16.01 16.86
N GLY A 80 61.32 15.12 17.67
CA GLY A 80 62.02 14.27 18.61
C GLY A 80 61.35 14.15 19.98
N MET A 81 60.41 13.20 20.12
CA MET A 81 60.01 12.67 21.45
C MET A 81 59.49 11.24 21.31
N ASP A 82 60.10 10.32 22.07
CA ASP A 82 59.64 8.96 22.31
C ASP A 82 58.46 8.98 23.29
N ILE A 83 57.37 8.27 22.96
CA ILE A 83 56.25 8.02 23.88
C ILE A 83 56.14 6.53 24.15
N LYS A 84 56.43 6.13 25.40
CA LYS A 84 56.16 4.82 25.98
C LYS A 84 54.68 4.72 26.40
N LEU A 85 54.00 3.65 26.03
CA LEU A 85 52.69 3.30 26.58
C LEU A 85 52.76 1.92 27.24
N SER A 86 52.37 1.86 28.52
CA SER A 86 52.17 0.64 29.31
C SER A 86 50.68 0.25 29.29
N GLY A 87 50.40 -1.05 29.23
CA GLY A 87 49.06 -1.60 29.31
C GLY A 87 49.05 -2.97 29.99
N THR A 88 48.24 -3.09 31.04
CA THR A 88 48.11 -4.25 31.92
C THR A 88 47.15 -5.30 31.33
N TRP A 89 47.52 -6.57 31.43
CA TRP A 89 46.72 -7.72 31.01
C TRP A 89 45.73 -8.14 32.09
N LEU A 90 44.47 -8.40 31.72
CA LEU A 90 43.51 -9.14 32.53
C LEU A 90 42.94 -10.29 31.68
N SER A 91 43.40 -11.50 31.98
CA SER A 91 42.79 -12.76 31.56
C SER A 91 42.00 -13.36 32.72
N ARG A 92 40.82 -13.93 32.44
CA ARG A 92 40.16 -14.89 33.34
C ARG A 92 39.51 -15.99 32.52
N GLY A 93 39.95 -17.23 32.78
CA GLY A 93 39.39 -18.46 32.27
C GLY A 93 38.15 -18.95 33.05
N PRO A 94 37.60 -20.11 32.67
CA PRO A 94 36.27 -20.59 33.05
C PRO A 94 36.32 -21.49 34.30
N ASN A 95 35.22 -21.58 35.05
CA ASN A 95 34.99 -22.70 35.98
C ASN A 95 33.50 -23.01 36.23
N SER A 96 33.15 -24.25 35.86
CA SER A 96 32.49 -25.32 36.65
C SER A 96 31.32 -25.04 37.62
N SER A 97 30.21 -25.76 37.33
CA SER A 97 29.35 -26.59 38.21
C SER A 97 29.27 -26.35 39.73
N GLY A 98 28.03 -26.35 40.24
CA GLY A 98 27.70 -26.63 41.64
C GLY A 98 26.20 -26.74 41.89
N ASP A 99 25.78 -27.91 42.36
CA ASP A 99 24.43 -28.28 42.82
C ASP A 99 23.91 -27.42 43.99
N GLY A 100 22.58 -27.36 44.15
CA GLY A 100 21.94 -26.76 45.33
C GLY A 100 20.46 -27.08 45.44
N GLN A 101 20.14 -27.94 46.42
CA GLN A 101 18.86 -28.59 46.71
C GLN A 101 17.67 -27.69 47.03
N GLN A 102 16.48 -28.25 46.78
CA GLN A 102 15.18 -27.88 47.33
C GLN A 102 15.15 -27.94 48.87
N SER A 103 14.46 -26.99 49.50
CA SER A 103 13.82 -27.19 50.81
C SER A 103 12.56 -26.34 50.94
N ARG A 104 11.59 -26.96 51.62
CA ARG A 104 10.17 -26.63 51.78
C ARG A 104 9.91 -25.65 52.94
N ARG A 105 8.61 -25.31 53.06
CA ARG A 105 7.85 -24.79 54.22
C ARG A 105 7.94 -23.29 54.46
N SER A 106 6.94 -22.60 55.01
CA SER A 106 5.47 -22.71 55.12
C SER A 106 5.08 -21.59 56.10
N SER A 107 3.82 -21.12 56.04
CA SER A 107 3.10 -20.38 57.10
C SER A 107 3.64 -18.96 57.35
N SER A 108 2.90 -17.97 57.85
CA SER A 108 1.50 -17.67 58.14
C SER A 108 1.58 -16.27 58.79
N GLY A 109 0.54 -15.44 58.75
CA GLY A 109 0.52 -14.25 59.62
C GLY A 109 -0.34 -13.10 59.14
N ARG A 110 -1.46 -12.92 59.85
CA ARG A 110 -2.44 -11.83 59.77
C ARG A 110 -1.88 -10.49 60.24
N GLY A 111 -2.52 -9.40 59.78
CA GLY A 111 -2.96 -8.33 60.69
C GLY A 111 -2.71 -6.89 60.25
N GLY A 112 -3.79 -6.08 60.20
CA GLY A 112 -3.79 -4.74 60.80
C GLY A 112 -3.63 -3.50 59.90
N GLN A 113 -4.78 -2.95 59.49
CA GLN A 113 -5.22 -1.54 59.56
C GLN A 113 -4.30 -0.33 59.22
N SER A 114 -4.92 0.56 58.43
CA SER A 114 -4.99 2.04 58.55
C SER A 114 -4.08 2.95 57.69
N SER A 115 -4.78 3.78 56.89
CA SER A 115 -4.56 5.18 56.51
C SER A 115 -3.15 5.71 56.22
N ALA A 116 -2.94 6.24 55.02
CA ALA A 116 -2.85 7.67 54.73
C ALA A 116 -2.28 7.92 53.32
N ALA A 117 -2.69 9.04 52.74
CA ALA A 117 -2.42 9.45 51.37
C ALA A 117 -0.93 9.68 51.08
N GLY A 118 -0.47 9.17 49.92
CA GLY A 118 0.81 9.52 49.32
C GLY A 118 0.72 9.44 47.81
N LYS A 119 0.73 10.60 47.13
CA LYS A 119 0.86 10.72 45.68
C LYS A 119 2.23 10.16 45.26
N ALA A 120 2.25 8.98 44.63
CA ALA A 120 3.42 8.45 43.95
C ALA A 120 3.15 8.41 42.43
N ALA A 121 3.78 9.32 41.69
CA ALA A 121 3.88 9.23 40.24
C ALA A 121 4.87 8.09 39.90
N GLN A 122 4.34 6.96 39.46
CA GLN A 122 5.14 5.81 39.02
C GLN A 122 5.70 6.11 37.62
N ARG A 123 6.98 6.52 37.56
CA ARG A 123 7.78 6.49 36.33
C ARG A 123 8.25 5.05 36.12
N TYR A 124 7.86 4.44 35.00
CA TYR A 124 8.44 3.20 34.52
C TYR A 124 9.64 3.52 33.60
N PRO A 125 10.87 3.09 33.90
CA PRO A 125 11.94 3.06 32.91
C PRO A 125 12.05 1.63 32.35
N TYR A 126 11.69 1.45 31.07
CA TYR A 126 12.21 0.35 30.27
C TYR A 126 13.18 0.96 29.24
N GLN A 127 14.47 0.68 29.40
CA GLN A 127 15.50 1.04 28.42
C GLN A 127 15.86 -0.21 27.62
N TYR A 128 15.71 -0.16 26.30
CA TYR A 128 16.18 -1.20 25.38
C TYR A 128 17.41 -0.69 24.60
N ASN A 129 18.46 -1.51 24.55
CA ASN A 129 19.64 -1.32 23.71
C ASN A 129 19.41 -2.02 22.36
N VAL A 130 19.51 -1.31 21.24
CA VAL A 130 19.46 -1.90 19.90
C VAL A 130 20.80 -1.67 19.19
N ARG A 131 21.40 -2.74 18.68
CA ARG A 131 22.55 -2.69 17.76
C ARG A 131 22.03 -2.91 16.34
N SER A 132 22.41 -2.03 15.42
CA SER A 132 22.06 -2.14 13.99
C SER A 132 23.09 -3.00 13.25
N ALA A 133 22.61 -3.94 12.42
CA ALA A 133 23.40 -4.61 11.39
C ALA A 133 22.55 -4.69 10.11
N TYR A 134 23.14 -4.32 8.97
CA TYR A 134 22.54 -4.46 7.63
C TYR A 134 23.20 -5.67 6.94
N CYS A 135 22.40 -6.55 6.32
CA CYS A 135 22.90 -7.59 5.43
C CYS A 135 22.27 -7.43 4.05
N PHE A 136 23.11 -7.28 3.01
CA PHE A 136 22.78 -7.52 1.62
C PHE A 136 23.13 -8.98 1.27
N LEU A 137 22.26 -9.67 0.55
CA LEU A 137 22.57 -10.91 -0.15
C LEU A 137 22.22 -10.71 -1.62
N GLY A 138 23.23 -10.40 -2.43
CA GLY A 138 23.17 -10.48 -3.88
C GLY A 138 24.03 -11.66 -4.32
N ASN A 139 23.45 -12.65 -5.00
CA ASN A 139 24.22 -13.66 -5.70
C ASN A 139 24.07 -13.39 -7.20
N GLU A 140 25.17 -12.98 -7.83
CA GLU A 140 25.36 -13.03 -9.28
C GLU A 140 25.41 -14.50 -9.73
N MET A 141 24.67 -14.83 -10.78
CA MET A 141 24.78 -16.12 -11.46
C MET A 141 25.30 -15.88 -12.88
N LYS A 142 26.57 -16.23 -13.12
CA LYS A 142 27.16 -16.29 -14.47
C LYS A 142 26.72 -17.59 -15.14
N VAL A 143 26.18 -17.50 -16.35
CA VAL A 143 25.92 -18.65 -17.23
C VAL A 143 26.91 -18.62 -18.38
N SER A 144 27.81 -19.61 -18.43
CA SER A 144 28.63 -19.94 -19.60
C SER A 144 28.08 -21.18 -20.29
N GLY A 145 27.92 -21.12 -21.60
CA GLY A 145 27.18 -22.11 -22.39
C GLY A 145 27.98 -23.31 -22.93
N GLY A 146 27.25 -24.12 -23.70
CA GLY A 146 27.78 -25.05 -24.70
C GLY A 146 27.49 -26.53 -24.44
N HIS A 147 26.49 -27.13 -25.11
CA HIS A 147 26.75 -28.04 -26.24
C HIS A 147 25.47 -28.59 -26.91
N LYS A 148 25.66 -29.04 -28.16
CA LYS A 148 24.67 -29.47 -29.15
C LYS A 148 24.31 -30.95 -28.99
N SER A 149 23.05 -31.31 -29.23
CA SER A 149 22.69 -32.51 -30.02
C SER A 149 21.21 -32.49 -30.42
N LYS A 150 20.95 -32.94 -31.65
CA LYS A 150 19.65 -33.04 -32.34
C LYS A 150 19.03 -34.45 -32.15
N PRO A 151 17.74 -34.66 -32.52
CA PRO A 151 16.89 -35.70 -31.96
C PRO A 151 16.81 -36.98 -32.80
N VAL A 152 16.43 -38.09 -32.17
CA VAL A 152 15.96 -39.30 -32.84
C VAL A 152 14.55 -39.66 -32.33
N ILE A 153 13.67 -39.89 -33.29
CA ILE A 153 12.28 -40.34 -33.16
C ILE A 153 12.28 -41.87 -33.07
N GLU A 154 11.55 -42.47 -32.13
CA GLU A 154 10.92 -43.76 -32.42
C GLU A 154 9.65 -44.03 -31.59
N ARG A 155 8.66 -44.57 -32.29
CA ARG A 155 7.32 -44.95 -31.82
C ARG A 155 7.37 -46.35 -31.20
N GLY A 156 6.64 -46.57 -30.10
CA GLY A 156 6.39 -47.93 -29.59
C GLY A 156 5.22 -48.01 -28.62
N LYS A 157 4.07 -48.48 -29.10
CA LYS A 157 2.90 -48.89 -28.29
C LYS A 157 3.21 -50.20 -27.55
N LYS A 158 2.80 -50.34 -26.28
CA LYS A 158 2.07 -51.53 -25.78
C LYS A 158 1.52 -51.36 -24.36
N LYS A 159 0.37 -52.01 -24.16
CA LYS A 159 -0.48 -52.03 -22.97
C LYS A 159 0.04 -52.97 -21.88
N ARG A 160 -0.49 -52.73 -20.67
CA ARG A 160 -1.03 -53.67 -19.66
C ARG A 160 -0.19 -54.02 -18.43
N LYS A 161 -0.91 -53.86 -17.28
CA LYS A 161 -0.93 -54.60 -16.01
C LYS A 161 -0.33 -53.93 -14.76
N VAL A 162 -1.30 -53.61 -13.89
CA VAL A 162 -1.29 -53.48 -12.43
C VAL A 162 -0.43 -54.55 -11.73
N LYS A 163 0.45 -54.11 -10.81
CA LYS A 163 0.54 -54.67 -9.45
C LYS A 163 1.37 -53.75 -8.54
N ALA A 164 0.87 -53.55 -7.33
CA ALA A 164 1.51 -52.86 -6.23
C ALA A 164 2.74 -53.61 -5.72
N MET A 165 3.76 -52.88 -5.22
CA MET A 165 4.49 -53.23 -4.00
C MET A 165 5.34 -52.04 -3.55
N ALA A 166 5.18 -51.69 -2.28
CA ALA A 166 6.04 -50.80 -1.52
C ALA A 166 7.33 -51.53 -1.15
N ALA A 167 8.47 -50.84 -1.20
CA ALA A 167 9.60 -51.10 -0.32
C ALA A 167 10.57 -49.90 -0.34
N ALA A 168 10.96 -49.50 0.85
CA ALA A 168 11.91 -48.44 1.15
C ALA A 168 13.33 -48.81 0.72
N ALA A 169 14.11 -47.82 0.29
CA ALA A 169 15.56 -47.86 0.35
C ALA A 169 16.07 -46.45 0.66
N ALA A 170 16.50 -46.26 1.91
CA ALA A 170 17.25 -45.11 2.35
C ALA A 170 18.67 -45.19 1.76
N VAL A 171 19.08 -44.18 1.01
CA VAL A 171 20.50 -43.96 0.66
C VAL A 171 20.95 -42.70 1.37
N ALA A 172 21.77 -42.91 2.40
CA ALA A 172 22.50 -41.87 3.10
C ALA A 172 23.67 -41.39 2.22
N SER A 173 23.56 -40.19 1.65
CA SER A 173 24.73 -39.47 1.11
C SER A 173 25.22 -38.45 2.14
N ARG A 174 26.36 -38.75 2.76
CA ARG A 174 27.15 -37.79 3.54
C ARG A 174 27.61 -36.64 2.62
N GLN A 175 27.33 -35.39 2.98
CA GLN A 175 28.14 -34.24 2.57
C GLN A 175 28.88 -33.69 3.79
N PRO A 176 30.19 -33.39 3.68
CA PRO A 176 30.93 -32.69 4.71
C PRO A 176 30.86 -31.16 4.51
N ASN A 177 30.90 -30.44 5.63
CA ASN A 177 31.22 -29.01 5.76
C ASN A 177 30.16 -27.99 5.31
N GLY A 178 29.12 -27.82 6.14
CA GLY A 178 28.34 -26.58 6.20
C GLY A 178 28.69 -25.81 7.47
N SER A 179 29.13 -24.56 7.32
CA SER A 179 29.43 -23.62 8.40
C SER A 179 28.21 -23.39 9.31
N ALA A 180 28.43 -23.47 10.63
CA ALA A 180 27.38 -23.26 11.62
C ALA A 180 26.94 -21.78 11.67
N CYS A 181 25.63 -21.52 11.56
CA CYS A 181 25.00 -20.23 11.83
C CYS A 181 25.28 -19.88 13.34
N PRO A 182 25.83 -18.70 13.69
CA PRO A 182 26.19 -18.38 15.08
C PRO A 182 24.93 -18.33 15.96
N ALA A 183 24.92 -19.14 17.02
CA ALA A 183 23.81 -19.22 17.97
C ALA A 183 23.70 -17.93 18.79
N THR A 184 22.87 -16.99 18.35
CA THR A 184 22.39 -15.90 19.22
C THR A 184 21.43 -16.52 20.23
N GLY A 185 21.65 -16.29 21.53
CA GLY A 185 20.83 -16.83 22.61
C GLY A 185 19.34 -16.48 22.44
N LEU A 186 18.57 -17.42 21.91
CA LEU A 186 17.13 -17.29 21.78
C LEU A 186 16.47 -17.50 23.17
N PRO A 187 15.44 -16.72 23.53
CA PRO A 187 14.65 -17.00 24.72
C PRO A 187 14.03 -18.40 24.63
N LYS A 188 13.98 -19.11 25.76
CA LYS A 188 13.39 -20.47 25.84
C LYS A 188 11.89 -20.39 25.50
N PHE A 189 11.50 -20.97 24.37
CA PHE A 189 10.11 -21.08 23.94
C PHE A 189 9.38 -22.15 24.77
N ASN A 190 8.27 -21.78 25.43
CA ASN A 190 7.45 -22.72 26.21
C ASN A 190 6.05 -22.82 25.59
N VAL A 191 5.91 -23.77 24.65
CA VAL A 191 4.66 -24.09 23.92
C VAL A 191 3.44 -24.17 24.84
N SER A 192 3.60 -24.71 26.06
CA SER A 192 2.48 -24.89 26.99
C SER A 192 1.94 -23.57 27.55
N GLN A 193 2.80 -22.57 27.75
CA GLN A 193 2.42 -21.23 28.21
C GLN A 193 1.76 -20.44 27.08
N ASP A 194 2.30 -20.54 25.86
CA ASP A 194 1.79 -19.83 24.68
C ASP A 194 0.42 -20.37 24.23
N ARG A 195 0.19 -21.69 24.33
CA ARG A 195 -1.14 -22.28 24.08
C ARG A 195 -2.21 -21.75 25.03
N ARG A 196 -1.87 -21.43 26.28
CA ARG A 196 -2.80 -20.82 27.26
C ARG A 196 -3.13 -19.36 26.95
N ALA A 197 -2.20 -18.62 26.33
CA ALA A 197 -2.46 -17.25 25.88
C ALA A 197 -3.43 -17.23 24.68
N VAL A 198 -3.39 -18.23 23.81
CA VAL A 198 -4.25 -18.28 22.61
C VAL A 198 -5.63 -18.89 22.88
N PHE A 199 -5.71 -20.00 23.63
CA PHE A 199 -6.96 -20.76 23.77
C PHE A 199 -7.71 -20.50 25.07
N ALA A 200 -8.93 -19.98 24.95
CA ALA A 200 -9.84 -19.74 26.06
C ALA A 200 -10.15 -21.02 26.87
N GLU A 201 -10.20 -22.17 26.19
CA GLU A 201 -10.49 -23.46 26.81
C GLU A 201 -9.37 -23.91 27.77
N LEU A 202 -8.15 -23.42 27.56
CA LEU A 202 -6.99 -23.70 28.41
C LEU A 202 -6.78 -22.65 29.51
N ASN A 203 -7.50 -21.52 29.46
CA ASN A 203 -7.47 -20.46 30.46
C ASN A 203 -8.83 -19.70 30.54
N PRO A 204 -9.92 -20.35 31.01
CA PRO A 204 -11.27 -19.79 30.92
C PRO A 204 -11.52 -18.59 31.85
N ARG A 205 -10.62 -18.32 32.80
CA ARG A 205 -10.71 -17.21 33.77
C ARG A 205 -9.62 -16.15 33.59
N GLY A 206 -8.64 -16.37 32.71
CA GLY A 206 -7.57 -15.42 32.43
C GLY A 206 -7.69 -14.77 31.05
N PRO A 207 -6.86 -13.76 30.77
CA PRO A 207 -6.81 -13.11 29.47
C PRO A 207 -6.25 -14.11 28.44
N ALA A 208 -7.13 -14.65 27.60
CA ALA A 208 -6.76 -15.48 26.46
C ALA A 208 -7.48 -14.94 25.22
N VAL A 209 -6.84 -15.06 24.04
CA VAL A 209 -7.37 -14.51 22.78
C VAL A 209 -8.81 -14.95 22.53
N GLY A 210 -9.08 -16.25 22.65
CA GLY A 210 -10.45 -16.77 22.50
C GLY A 210 -11.44 -16.24 23.54
N GLY A 211 -10.97 -15.90 24.75
CA GLY A 211 -11.78 -15.33 25.82
C GLY A 211 -12.22 -13.92 25.46
N THR A 212 -11.27 -13.08 25.03
CA THR A 212 -11.55 -11.71 24.56
C THR A 212 -12.50 -11.73 23.36
N PHE A 213 -12.24 -12.56 22.33
CA PHE A 213 -13.16 -12.69 21.18
C PHE A 213 -14.57 -13.13 21.57
N SER A 214 -14.69 -14.14 22.45
CA SER A 214 -15.99 -14.65 22.89
C SER A 214 -16.77 -13.60 23.69
N GLN A 215 -16.09 -12.91 24.62
CA GLN A 215 -16.70 -11.88 25.45
C GLN A 215 -17.11 -10.64 24.65
N CYS A 216 -16.28 -10.22 23.68
CA CYS A 216 -16.56 -9.06 22.84
C CYS A 216 -17.58 -9.33 21.72
N SER A 217 -17.72 -10.58 21.30
CA SER A 217 -18.69 -11.00 20.28
C SER A 217 -20.04 -11.43 20.84
N TYR A 218 -20.23 -11.37 22.17
CA TYR A 218 -21.41 -11.91 22.85
C TYR A 218 -21.64 -13.40 22.56
N GLY A 219 -20.55 -14.16 22.41
CA GLY A 219 -20.59 -15.57 22.05
C GLY A 219 -20.96 -15.86 20.59
N LYS A 220 -21.17 -14.83 19.73
CA LYS A 220 -21.37 -15.02 18.28
C LYS A 220 -20.12 -15.51 17.57
N SER A 221 -18.95 -15.24 18.13
CA SER A 221 -17.67 -15.68 17.59
C SER A 221 -16.89 -16.43 18.68
N ARG A 222 -16.63 -17.71 18.45
CA ARG A 222 -15.70 -18.50 19.24
C ARG A 222 -14.50 -18.82 18.37
N LEU A 223 -13.31 -18.51 18.85
CA LEU A 223 -12.10 -19.20 18.39
C LEU A 223 -12.19 -20.62 18.94
N THR A 224 -12.62 -21.56 18.10
CA THR A 224 -12.68 -22.98 18.44
C THR A 224 -11.31 -23.63 18.21
N LEU A 225 -11.02 -24.72 18.92
CA LEU A 225 -9.79 -25.53 18.86
C LEU A 225 -9.36 -26.07 17.46
N ASN A 226 -10.06 -25.72 16.37
CA ASN A 226 -9.65 -26.08 15.01
C ASN A 226 -8.41 -25.31 14.50
N SER A 227 -7.91 -24.37 15.30
CA SER A 227 -6.60 -23.72 15.15
C SER A 227 -5.48 -24.64 15.65
N GLN A 228 -4.60 -25.03 14.74
CA GLN A 228 -3.39 -25.77 15.08
C GLN A 228 -2.30 -24.78 15.50
N VAL A 229 -1.78 -24.93 16.72
CA VAL A 229 -0.48 -24.35 17.07
C VAL A 229 0.56 -25.36 16.63
N VAL A 230 1.38 -24.97 15.66
CA VAL A 230 2.49 -25.79 15.18
C VAL A 230 3.66 -25.53 16.13
N ASP A 231 4.27 -26.60 16.64
CA ASP A 231 5.49 -26.49 17.43
C ASP A 231 6.61 -25.83 16.61
N LYS A 232 7.63 -25.32 17.31
CA LYS A 232 8.79 -24.60 16.75
C LYS A 232 9.22 -25.19 15.40
N VAL A 233 9.03 -24.44 14.32
CA VAL A 233 9.51 -24.83 13.00
C VAL A 233 10.95 -24.32 12.87
N GLU A 234 11.92 -25.21 13.10
CA GLU A 234 13.32 -24.93 12.79
C GLU A 234 13.53 -25.01 11.28
N LEU A 235 13.66 -23.85 10.63
CA LEU A 235 14.03 -23.81 9.22
C LEU A 235 15.56 -23.93 9.12
N PRO A 236 16.09 -25.00 8.50
CA PRO A 236 17.53 -25.08 8.23
C PRO A 236 17.96 -23.94 7.30
N CYS A 237 19.14 -23.34 7.56
CA CYS A 237 19.69 -22.23 6.78
C CYS A 237 19.78 -22.56 5.25
N ASN A 238 19.66 -23.83 4.80
CA ASN A 238 19.68 -24.28 3.39
C ASN A 238 18.88 -25.60 3.09
N GLY A 239 17.81 -25.93 3.82
CA GLY A 239 17.09 -27.21 3.60
C GLY A 239 15.84 -27.12 2.70
N PRO A 240 15.34 -28.27 2.21
CA PRO A 240 14.20 -28.32 1.28
C PRO A 240 12.91 -27.78 1.93
N THR A 241 12.07 -27.20 1.07
CA THR A 241 10.77 -26.61 1.38
C THR A 241 9.91 -27.57 2.21
N VAL A 242 9.52 -27.16 3.41
CA VAL A 242 8.61 -27.93 4.29
C VAL A 242 7.28 -28.16 3.56
N THR A 243 7.03 -29.41 3.18
CA THR A 243 5.80 -29.83 2.52
C THR A 243 4.66 -30.00 3.53
N SER A 244 3.57 -29.26 3.26
CA SER A 244 2.22 -29.44 3.79
C SER A 244 1.92 -29.02 5.24
N LEU A 245 2.08 -27.73 5.54
CA LEU A 245 1.10 -27.11 6.44
C LEU A 245 -0.24 -27.05 5.68
N GLN A 246 -1.23 -27.84 6.13
CA GLN A 246 -2.58 -27.83 5.57
C GLN A 246 -3.08 -26.38 5.44
N ARG A 247 -3.78 -26.08 4.32
CA ARG A 247 -4.21 -24.74 3.90
C ARG A 247 -5.19 -24.09 4.90
N LYS A 248 -4.71 -23.64 6.05
CA LYS A 248 -5.46 -22.75 6.94
C LYS A 248 -5.46 -21.36 6.31
N GLN A 249 -6.67 -20.82 6.12
CA GLN A 249 -6.91 -19.55 5.45
C GLN A 249 -6.36 -18.34 6.22
N ARG A 250 -6.20 -18.46 7.55
CA ARG A 250 -5.62 -17.44 8.42
C ARG A 250 -4.50 -18.04 9.24
N ARG A 251 -3.35 -17.38 9.27
CA ARG A 251 -2.12 -17.82 9.92
C ARG A 251 -1.52 -16.68 10.73
N VAL A 252 -1.05 -17.00 11.93
CA VAL A 252 -0.30 -16.07 12.79
C VAL A 252 1.09 -16.65 12.98
N TYR A 253 2.10 -15.86 12.68
CA TYR A 253 3.51 -16.20 12.79
C TYR A 253 4.11 -15.46 13.99
N LEU A 254 4.79 -16.18 14.86
CA LEU A 254 5.49 -15.62 16.01
C LEU A 254 6.95 -15.40 15.62
N ILE A 255 7.34 -14.15 15.41
CA ILE A 255 8.71 -13.81 14.98
C ILE A 255 9.59 -13.60 16.21
N PRO A 256 10.77 -14.25 16.31
CA PRO A 256 11.67 -14.08 17.46
C PRO A 256 12.10 -12.62 17.62
N PRO A 257 12.69 -12.26 18.79
CA PRO A 257 13.39 -10.99 18.96
C PRO A 257 14.25 -10.68 17.74
N SER A 258 13.84 -9.65 17.00
CA SER A 258 14.42 -9.26 15.73
C SER A 258 14.45 -7.74 15.62
N ALA A 259 15.12 -7.22 14.59
CA ALA A 259 15.20 -5.78 14.35
C ALA A 259 13.87 -5.14 13.88
N CYS A 260 12.75 -5.87 13.87
CA CYS A 260 11.45 -5.34 13.48
C CYS A 260 10.90 -4.44 14.59
N GLY A 261 10.74 -3.14 14.30
CA GLY A 261 10.26 -2.14 15.27
C GLY A 261 8.75 -2.12 15.52
N PHE A 262 7.98 -3.10 15.03
CA PHE A 262 6.53 -3.15 15.17
C PHE A 262 6.09 -4.22 16.19
N VAL A 263 4.92 -4.02 16.82
CA VAL A 263 4.27 -5.00 17.72
C VAL A 263 3.76 -6.20 16.93
N GLY A 264 3.06 -5.91 15.85
CA GLY A 264 2.62 -6.89 14.88
C GLY A 264 2.41 -6.25 13.51
N LEU A 265 2.17 -7.11 12.53
CA LEU A 265 1.83 -6.73 11.16
C LEU A 265 0.85 -7.77 10.63
N ALA A 266 -0.21 -7.36 9.96
CA ALA A 266 -1.14 -8.30 9.36
C ALA A 266 -1.74 -7.79 8.06
N TYR A 267 -2.19 -8.72 7.22
CA TYR A 267 -2.97 -8.40 6.03
C TYR A 267 -4.33 -7.88 6.41
N ILE A 268 -4.77 -6.82 5.74
CA ILE A 268 -6.09 -6.23 5.96
C ILE A 268 -7.06 -6.78 4.92
N GLY A 269 -8.22 -7.25 5.38
CA GLY A 269 -9.36 -7.55 4.52
C GLY A 269 -9.31 -8.91 3.85
N CYS A 270 -9.25 -9.96 4.67
CA CYS A 270 -9.25 -11.33 4.20
C CYS A 270 -10.66 -11.84 3.96
N ASP A 271 -11.15 -11.69 2.73
CA ASP A 271 -12.42 -12.29 2.28
C ASP A 271 -12.33 -13.80 2.10
N GLY A 272 -11.10 -14.33 2.06
CA GLY A 272 -10.81 -15.73 1.88
C GLY A 272 -10.37 -16.12 0.48
N SER A 273 -10.27 -15.16 -0.45
CA SER A 273 -9.69 -15.34 -1.78
C SER A 273 -8.18 -15.58 -1.76
N PHE A 274 -7.50 -15.21 -0.67
CA PHE A 274 -6.07 -15.45 -0.45
C PHE A 274 -5.77 -15.89 0.99
N GLU A 275 -4.58 -16.46 1.18
CA GLU A 275 -4.08 -16.84 2.50
C GLU A 275 -3.69 -15.60 3.30
N CYS A 276 -4.22 -15.52 4.52
CA CYS A 276 -3.98 -14.39 5.40
C CYS A 276 -2.95 -14.67 6.46
N ARG A 277 -2.08 -13.68 6.62
CA ARG A 277 -0.91 -13.77 7.48
C ARG A 277 -0.90 -12.59 8.44
N ALA A 278 -0.54 -12.91 9.67
CA ALA A 278 -0.25 -11.97 10.73
C ALA A 278 1.09 -12.37 11.32
N TRP A 279 1.88 -11.40 11.75
CA TRP A 279 3.15 -11.58 12.40
C TRP A 279 3.11 -10.83 13.72
N ILE A 280 3.51 -11.49 14.81
CA ILE A 280 3.61 -10.85 16.14
C ILE A 280 5.07 -10.92 16.55
N SER A 281 5.62 -9.77 16.95
CA SER A 281 7.01 -9.67 17.34
C SER A 281 7.24 -10.10 18.79
N SER A 282 8.33 -10.85 18.96
CA SER A 282 9.05 -11.13 20.20
C SER A 282 8.26 -11.12 21.51
N ASP A 283 8.41 -10.05 22.29
CA ASP A 283 8.01 -9.98 23.70
C ASP A 283 6.48 -9.96 23.85
N LEU A 284 5.75 -9.86 22.74
CA LEU A 284 4.29 -9.74 22.70
C LEU A 284 3.60 -11.03 22.26
N TRP A 285 4.34 -12.13 22.06
CA TRP A 285 3.78 -13.47 21.81
C TRP A 285 2.83 -13.96 22.90
N THR A 286 2.95 -13.44 24.11
CA THR A 286 2.08 -13.80 25.24
C THR A 286 1.01 -12.76 25.50
N THR A 287 0.94 -11.69 24.70
CA THR A 287 -0.02 -10.60 24.85
C THR A 287 -1.26 -10.87 23.99
N PRO A 288 -2.41 -11.29 24.57
CA PRO A 288 -3.59 -11.66 23.79
C PRO A 288 -4.08 -10.52 22.91
N GLN A 289 -3.98 -9.29 23.40
CA GLN A 289 -4.31 -8.08 22.66
C GLN A 289 -3.58 -7.97 21.31
N ALA A 290 -2.31 -8.39 21.22
CA ALA A 290 -1.56 -8.38 19.95
C ALA A 290 -2.22 -9.32 18.93
N TYR A 291 -2.60 -10.53 19.34
CA TYR A 291 -3.33 -11.44 18.46
C TYR A 291 -4.70 -10.92 18.05
N VAL A 292 -5.45 -10.34 18.99
CA VAL A 292 -6.78 -9.76 18.68
C VAL A 292 -6.63 -8.62 17.67
N HIS A 293 -5.62 -7.77 17.84
CA HIS A 293 -5.29 -6.69 16.92
C HIS A 293 -4.97 -7.23 15.53
N GLU A 294 -3.97 -8.12 15.43
CA GLU A 294 -3.51 -8.63 14.13
C GLU A 294 -4.56 -9.50 13.42
N LEU A 295 -5.32 -10.31 14.16
CA LEU A 295 -6.45 -11.06 13.60
C LEU A 295 -7.61 -10.15 13.22
N GLY A 296 -7.76 -9.00 13.87
CA GLY A 296 -8.73 -7.96 13.52
C GLY A 296 -8.53 -7.46 12.09
N HIS A 297 -7.28 -7.27 11.66
CA HIS A 297 -6.96 -6.92 10.27
C HIS A 297 -7.45 -7.97 9.27
N HIS A 298 -7.33 -9.27 9.59
CA HIS A 298 -7.88 -10.33 8.73
C HIS A 298 -9.40 -10.20 8.57
N THR A 299 -10.08 -9.57 9.51
CA THR A 299 -11.54 -9.31 9.47
C THR A 299 -11.90 -7.91 8.99
N PHE A 300 -11.09 -7.32 8.10
CA PHE A 300 -11.32 -5.98 7.50
C PHE A 300 -11.27 -4.83 8.49
N LEU A 301 -10.78 -5.00 9.72
CA LEU A 301 -10.64 -3.88 10.63
C LEU A 301 -9.37 -3.09 10.28
N ALA A 302 -9.51 -1.79 10.10
CA ALA A 302 -8.37 -0.87 10.11
C ALA A 302 -8.11 -0.36 11.54
N HIS A 303 -7.04 0.39 11.73
CA HIS A 303 -6.68 0.95 13.03
C HIS A 303 -7.75 1.87 13.60
N ALA A 304 -7.72 2.00 14.93
CA ALA A 304 -8.53 2.93 15.69
C ALA A 304 -7.67 4.09 16.18
N SER A 305 -7.98 5.27 15.67
CA SER A 305 -7.13 6.44 15.71
C SER A 305 -7.76 7.56 16.52
N THR A 306 -6.97 8.58 16.88
CA THR A 306 -7.49 9.83 17.45
C THR A 306 -6.89 11.03 16.72
N THR A 307 -7.54 12.19 16.81
CA THR A 307 -6.96 13.45 16.34
C THR A 307 -6.22 14.10 17.50
N ARG A 308 -4.94 14.37 17.33
CA ARG A 308 -4.15 15.14 18.30
C ARG A 308 -4.56 16.61 18.28
N LYS A 309 -4.15 17.37 19.29
CA LYS A 309 -4.50 18.80 19.43
C LYS A 309 -4.01 19.66 18.24
N ASP A 310 -2.93 19.25 17.59
CA ASP A 310 -2.36 19.90 16.40
C ASP A 310 -3.09 19.54 15.09
N GLY A 311 -4.15 18.71 15.16
CA GLY A 311 -4.89 18.23 14.00
C GLY A 311 -4.28 17.00 13.32
N SER A 312 -3.10 16.55 13.74
CA SER A 312 -2.49 15.32 13.22
C SER A 312 -3.29 14.09 13.67
N VAL A 313 -3.26 13.03 12.86
CA VAL A 313 -3.87 11.75 13.22
C VAL A 313 -2.83 10.90 13.93
N ASP A 314 -3.17 10.44 15.13
CA ASP A 314 -2.48 9.34 15.78
C ASP A 314 -3.19 8.05 15.40
N GLU A 315 -2.56 7.25 14.53
CA GLU A 315 -3.14 6.03 13.99
C GLU A 315 -3.56 5.03 15.08
N TYR A 316 -2.84 5.03 16.21
CA TYR A 316 -3.08 4.17 17.36
C TYR A 316 -3.59 4.95 18.58
N GLY A 317 -4.07 6.17 18.41
CA GLY A 317 -4.44 7.03 19.54
C GLY A 317 -5.77 6.71 20.22
N ASP A 318 -6.54 5.72 19.74
CA ASP A 318 -7.77 5.28 20.40
C ASP A 318 -7.47 4.21 21.47
N PHE A 319 -7.51 4.62 22.74
CA PHE A 319 -7.30 3.71 23.88
C PHE A 319 -8.55 2.88 24.24
N THR A 320 -9.66 3.06 23.53
CA THR A 320 -10.92 2.34 23.75
C THR A 320 -11.08 1.12 22.85
N SER A 321 -10.20 0.94 21.86
CA SER A 321 -10.30 -0.14 20.88
C SER A 321 -9.11 -1.09 20.89
N SER A 322 -9.39 -2.36 20.58
CA SER A 322 -8.35 -3.36 20.33
C SER A 322 -7.44 -3.02 19.15
N MET A 323 -7.96 -2.24 18.20
CA MET A 323 -7.26 -1.81 16.99
C MET A 323 -6.54 -0.47 17.15
N GLY A 324 -6.59 0.13 18.33
CA GLY A 324 -5.89 1.39 18.63
C GLY A 324 -4.60 1.11 19.37
N TYR A 325 -4.35 1.83 20.47
CA TYR A 325 -3.12 1.67 21.24
C TYR A 325 -2.95 0.19 21.66
N CYS A 326 -1.72 -0.30 21.83
CA CYS A 326 -1.48 -1.58 22.51
C CYS A 326 -1.58 -1.33 24.04
N CYS A 327 -1.24 -2.18 25.00
CA CYS A 327 -1.00 -3.60 25.05
C CYS A 327 -1.95 -4.14 26.15
N VAL A 328 -3.17 -3.59 26.19
CA VAL A 328 -4.19 -3.84 27.21
C VAL A 328 -5.40 -4.48 26.53
N ASP A 329 -5.88 -5.58 27.10
CA ASP A 329 -7.03 -6.30 26.55
C ASP A 329 -8.30 -5.44 26.57
N ARG A 330 -8.92 -5.30 25.40
CA ARG A 330 -10.15 -4.55 25.19
C ARG A 330 -10.90 -5.05 23.98
N CYS A 331 -12.19 -4.75 23.92
CA CYS A 331 -13.02 -5.02 22.75
C CYS A 331 -12.79 -3.99 21.63
N PRO A 332 -13.02 -4.36 20.35
CA PRO A 332 -13.06 -3.40 19.26
C PRO A 332 -14.07 -2.27 19.55
N ASN A 333 -13.79 -1.05 19.13
CA ASN A 333 -14.74 0.05 19.31
C ASN A 333 -16.04 -0.16 18.51
N MET A 334 -17.05 0.68 18.74
CA MET A 334 -18.39 0.49 18.17
C MET A 334 -18.43 0.35 16.64
N PRO A 335 -17.75 1.19 15.81
CA PRO A 335 -17.75 0.99 14.36
C PRO A 335 -17.15 -0.36 13.95
N GLN A 336 -16.06 -0.79 14.61
CA GLN A 336 -15.43 -2.08 14.32
C GLN A 336 -16.28 -3.26 14.79
N ALA A 337 -16.88 -3.18 15.97
CA ALA A 337 -17.80 -4.20 16.47
C ALA A 337 -19.05 -4.36 15.59
N TRP A 338 -19.54 -3.27 15.00
CA TRP A 338 -20.58 -3.32 13.97
C TRP A 338 -20.08 -3.95 12.68
N GLN A 339 -18.86 -3.59 12.23
CA GLN A 339 -18.24 -4.16 11.05
C GLN A 339 -18.06 -5.68 11.14
N LEU A 340 -17.83 -6.21 12.34
CA LEU A 340 -17.77 -7.64 12.63
C LEU A 340 -19.15 -8.31 12.78
N GLY A 341 -20.24 -7.55 12.78
CA GLY A 341 -21.59 -8.04 13.09
C GLY A 341 -21.81 -8.41 14.57
N TRP A 342 -20.88 -8.02 15.45
CA TRP A 342 -20.94 -8.33 16.88
C TRP A 342 -21.98 -7.46 17.59
N ALA A 343 -21.97 -6.16 17.33
CA ALA A 343 -22.88 -5.19 17.94
C ALA A 343 -24.05 -4.82 17.01
N PRO A 344 -25.32 -5.06 17.41
CA PRO A 344 -26.47 -4.51 16.70
C PRO A 344 -26.54 -3.00 16.90
N LEU A 345 -26.81 -2.25 15.83
CA LEU A 345 -26.93 -0.79 15.87
C LEU A 345 -28.33 -0.33 15.49
N GLN A 346 -28.79 0.73 16.15
CA GLN A 346 -29.87 1.55 15.61
C GLN A 346 -29.29 2.56 14.63
N GLN A 347 -29.76 2.54 13.37
CA GLN A 347 -29.31 3.50 12.37
C GLN A 347 -30.24 4.72 12.33
N LEU A 348 -29.66 5.92 12.46
CA LEU A 348 -30.34 7.20 12.29
C LEU A 348 -29.85 7.88 11.01
N SER A 349 -30.76 8.56 10.31
CA SER A 349 -30.47 9.31 9.08
C SER A 349 -31.44 10.49 8.96
N GLY A 350 -31.33 11.31 7.91
CA GLY A 350 -32.23 12.46 7.71
C GLY A 350 -33.70 12.09 7.62
N ALA A 351 -34.00 10.82 7.33
CA ALA A 351 -35.36 10.29 7.35
C ALA A 351 -35.91 10.09 8.77
N THR A 352 -35.05 9.73 9.73
CA THR A 352 -35.45 9.37 11.12
C THR A 352 -35.06 10.42 12.15
N LEU A 353 -34.22 11.38 11.79
CA LEU A 353 -33.77 12.48 12.63
C LEU A 353 -33.98 13.80 11.87
N ARG A 354 -35.14 14.43 12.05
CA ARG A 354 -35.50 15.69 11.39
C ARG A 354 -34.85 16.89 12.11
N PRO A 355 -34.59 18.01 11.41
CA PRO A 355 -34.08 19.22 12.06
C PRO A 355 -34.97 19.68 13.21
N GLY A 356 -34.38 20.02 14.35
CA GLY A 356 -35.09 20.40 15.58
C GLY A 356 -35.63 19.22 16.39
N THR A 357 -35.50 17.99 15.92
CA THR A 357 -35.98 16.80 16.65
C THR A 357 -34.86 16.10 17.41
N THR A 358 -35.24 15.45 18.51
CA THR A 358 -34.35 14.61 19.31
C THR A 358 -34.94 13.22 19.43
N VAL A 359 -34.13 12.20 19.12
CA VAL A 359 -34.48 10.79 19.30
C VAL A 359 -33.79 10.27 20.55
N GLN A 360 -34.55 9.58 21.41
CA GLN A 360 -33.99 8.87 22.55
C GLN A 360 -33.73 7.41 22.20
N VAL A 361 -32.60 6.88 22.64
CA VAL A 361 -32.15 5.52 22.38
C VAL A 361 -31.60 4.92 23.67
N GLN A 362 -31.92 3.66 23.94
CA GLN A 362 -31.34 2.90 25.04
C GLN A 362 -30.24 2.00 24.48
N LEU A 363 -29.02 2.15 25.02
CA LEU A 363 -27.85 1.41 24.57
C LEU A 363 -27.36 0.51 25.69
N ALA A 364 -27.34 -0.80 25.45
CA ALA A 364 -26.67 -1.71 26.36
C ALA A 364 -25.15 -1.67 26.18
N SER A 365 -24.42 -1.96 27.26
CA SER A 365 -22.97 -1.99 27.23
C SER A 365 -22.46 -3.04 26.24
N GLN A 366 -21.53 -2.61 25.38
CA GLN A 366 -20.90 -3.47 24.38
C GLN A 366 -20.16 -4.67 25.00
N SER A 367 -19.72 -4.53 26.24
CA SER A 367 -18.82 -5.46 26.91
C SER A 367 -19.51 -6.30 27.97
N ASN A 368 -20.83 -6.22 28.08
CA ASN A 368 -21.59 -6.98 29.05
C ASN A 368 -22.51 -8.02 28.38
N PRO A 369 -22.07 -9.27 28.21
CA PRO A 369 -22.88 -10.31 27.58
C PRO A 369 -24.09 -10.75 28.40
N SER A 370 -24.13 -10.54 29.72
CA SER A 370 -25.34 -10.83 30.52
C SER A 370 -26.40 -9.75 30.39
N SER A 371 -26.04 -8.55 29.91
CA SER A 371 -27.01 -7.47 29.71
C SER A 371 -27.90 -7.66 28.49
N ARG A 372 -27.63 -8.67 27.64
CA ARG A 372 -28.25 -9.00 26.32
C ARG A 372 -29.71 -8.56 26.20
N PRO A 373 -30.01 -7.27 25.94
CA PRO A 373 -31.35 -6.89 25.64
C PRO A 373 -31.56 -7.26 24.18
N THR A 374 -32.81 -7.46 23.79
CA THR A 374 -33.23 -7.49 22.38
C THR A 374 -32.99 -6.15 21.66
N GLY A 375 -32.42 -5.16 22.34
CA GLY A 375 -32.15 -3.80 21.86
C GLY A 375 -30.75 -3.57 21.29
N PRO A 376 -30.53 -2.39 20.70
CA PRO A 376 -29.24 -2.00 20.11
C PRO A 376 -28.16 -1.81 21.18
N SER A 377 -26.92 -2.17 20.85
CA SER A 377 -25.74 -1.88 21.68
C SER A 377 -25.07 -0.55 21.29
N GLY A 378 -25.45 0.03 20.16
CA GLY A 378 -24.95 1.32 19.71
C GLY A 378 -25.88 2.04 18.73
N VAL A 379 -25.52 3.26 18.38
CA VAL A 379 -26.16 4.05 17.32
C VAL A 379 -25.17 4.33 16.21
N ARG A 380 -25.64 4.29 14.96
CA ARG A 380 -24.94 4.83 13.79
C ARG A 380 -25.76 5.97 13.18
N VAL A 381 -25.21 7.18 13.16
CA VAL A 381 -25.82 8.34 12.53
C VAL A 381 -25.17 8.56 11.17
N VAL A 382 -25.94 8.34 10.10
CA VAL A 382 -25.53 8.64 8.73
C VAL A 382 -26.06 10.03 8.38
N ALA A 383 -25.18 11.03 8.45
CA ALA A 383 -25.51 12.44 8.22
C ALA A 383 -25.72 12.76 6.73
N ASN A 384 -26.63 12.03 6.06
CA ASN A 384 -26.92 12.20 4.63
C ASN A 384 -27.57 13.55 4.26
N TRP A 385 -27.86 14.41 5.24
CA TRP A 385 -28.27 15.80 5.06
C TRP A 385 -27.09 16.78 4.90
N THR A 386 -25.84 16.35 5.22
CA THR A 386 -24.63 17.14 5.01
C THR A 386 -23.56 16.33 4.30
N ALA A 387 -23.10 16.83 3.15
CA ALA A 387 -22.04 16.16 2.39
C ALA A 387 -20.69 16.22 3.12
N GLY A 388 -19.88 15.17 2.97
CA GLY A 388 -18.50 15.12 3.48
C GLY A 388 -18.37 14.84 4.97
N VAL A 389 -19.43 14.43 5.64
CA VAL A 389 -19.41 14.02 7.05
C VAL A 389 -19.41 12.50 7.14
N ASP A 390 -18.38 11.94 7.77
CA ASP A 390 -18.32 10.51 8.06
C ASP A 390 -19.44 10.10 9.03
N PRO A 391 -20.02 8.88 8.88
CA PRO A 391 -20.94 8.33 9.86
C PRO A 391 -20.39 8.42 11.30
N ILE A 392 -21.26 8.85 12.22
CA ILE A 392 -20.94 8.92 13.65
C ILE A 392 -21.48 7.67 14.35
N PHE A 393 -20.65 7.04 15.16
CA PHE A 393 -21.01 5.87 15.96
C PHE A 393 -20.98 6.25 17.43
N ALA A 394 -21.96 5.77 18.20
CA ALA A 394 -22.03 5.93 19.64
C ALA A 394 -22.20 4.56 20.30
N GLY A 395 -21.38 4.26 21.31
CA GLY A 395 -21.45 2.99 22.03
C GLY A 395 -21.17 3.15 23.51
N LEU A 396 -21.89 2.38 24.33
CA LEU A 396 -21.63 2.26 25.76
C LEU A 396 -20.57 1.18 26.00
N ARG A 397 -19.59 1.47 26.87
CA ARG A 397 -18.56 0.50 27.30
C ARG A 397 -18.54 0.44 28.82
N SER A 398 -18.51 -0.77 29.39
CA SER A 398 -18.30 -1.01 30.83
C SER A 398 -17.03 -1.84 31.06
N ARG A 399 -16.48 -1.81 32.29
CA ARG A 399 -15.31 -2.63 32.66
C ARG A 399 -15.71 -4.07 33.00
N THR A 400 -16.29 -4.76 32.05
CA THR A 400 -16.79 -6.13 32.17
C THR A 400 -16.36 -6.95 30.96
N GLY A 401 -16.30 -8.28 31.11
CA GLY A 401 -15.91 -9.17 30.01
C GLY A 401 -14.57 -8.77 29.40
N GLY A 402 -14.54 -8.63 28.06
CA GLY A 402 -13.31 -8.32 27.32
C GLY A 402 -12.77 -6.91 27.56
N ASP A 403 -13.51 -6.05 28.28
CA ASP A 403 -13.11 -4.69 28.67
C ASP A 403 -12.75 -4.55 30.14
N LEU A 404 -12.46 -5.65 30.86
CA LEU A 404 -12.09 -5.59 32.26
C LEU A 404 -10.95 -4.58 32.54
N ALA A 405 -10.01 -4.48 31.60
CA ALA A 405 -8.86 -3.59 31.66
C ALA A 405 -9.06 -2.23 30.95
N LEU A 406 -10.27 -1.92 30.45
CA LEU A 406 -10.57 -0.61 29.87
C LEU A 406 -10.35 0.49 30.92
N ASP A 407 -9.64 1.55 30.54
CA ASP A 407 -9.35 2.68 31.44
C ASP A 407 -10.66 3.29 32.00
N PRO A 408 -10.74 3.59 33.31
CA PRO A 408 -11.93 4.17 33.92
C PRO A 408 -12.47 5.41 33.21
N SER A 409 -11.58 6.21 32.60
CA SER A 409 -11.93 7.42 31.85
C SER A 409 -12.75 7.17 30.58
N TYR A 410 -12.80 5.92 30.09
CA TYR A 410 -13.64 5.51 28.95
C TYR A 410 -14.79 4.59 29.34
N SER A 411 -14.80 4.08 30.57
CA SER A 411 -15.82 3.18 31.08
C SER A 411 -17.05 3.91 31.62
N ASN A 412 -18.22 3.25 31.56
CA ASN A 412 -19.53 3.80 31.93
C ASN A 412 -19.82 5.14 31.25
N ARG A 413 -19.35 5.27 30.01
CA ARG A 413 -19.48 6.44 29.16
C ARG A 413 -19.98 6.05 27.78
N ILE A 414 -20.58 7.01 27.10
CA ILE A 414 -20.82 6.91 25.66
C ILE A 414 -19.57 7.36 24.93
N ASN A 415 -18.88 6.41 24.32
CA ASN A 415 -17.75 6.70 23.45
C ASN A 415 -18.26 6.96 22.03
N LEU A 416 -17.78 8.05 21.45
CA LEU A 416 -18.18 8.57 20.15
C LEU A 416 -17.04 8.40 19.16
N TYR A 417 -17.38 7.93 17.97
CA TYR A 417 -16.44 7.65 16.90
C TYR A 417 -16.96 8.21 15.59
N SER A 418 -16.06 8.51 14.65
CA SER A 418 -16.43 8.66 13.23
C SER A 418 -15.70 7.62 12.40
N SER A 419 -16.38 7.04 11.41
CA SER A 419 -15.74 6.14 10.45
C SER A 419 -16.50 6.13 9.13
N ALA A 420 -15.74 6.22 8.03
CA ALA A 420 -16.27 6.12 6.68
C ALA A 420 -16.74 4.71 6.28
N SER A 421 -16.62 3.69 7.16
CA SER A 421 -17.02 2.32 6.86
C SER A 421 -18.49 2.24 6.44
N THR A 422 -18.71 1.70 5.24
CA THR A 422 -20.03 1.57 4.62
C THR A 422 -20.65 0.18 4.79
N ASN A 423 -19.82 -0.84 5.02
CA ASN A 423 -20.24 -2.24 5.20
C ASN A 423 -19.18 -3.04 5.98
N THR A 424 -19.42 -4.34 6.18
CA THR A 424 -18.56 -5.25 6.97
C THR A 424 -17.18 -5.51 6.35
N TYR A 425 -17.03 -5.30 5.03
CA TYR A 425 -15.81 -5.54 4.26
C TYR A 425 -15.07 -4.24 3.88
N ASP A 426 -15.33 -3.14 4.59
CA ASP A 426 -14.77 -1.82 4.30
C ASP A 426 -13.75 -1.41 5.37
N ALA A 427 -12.47 -1.68 5.08
CA ALA A 427 -11.37 -1.44 6.00
C ALA A 427 -10.99 0.05 6.12
N ARG A 428 -11.91 0.84 6.68
CA ARG A 428 -11.67 2.25 7.00
C ARG A 428 -11.26 2.41 8.44
N PRO A 429 -10.28 3.29 8.73
CA PRO A 429 -9.97 3.65 10.11
C PRO A 429 -11.21 4.17 10.83
N SER A 430 -11.22 3.97 12.14
CA SER A 430 -12.17 4.62 13.04
C SER A 430 -11.45 5.72 13.81
N MET A 431 -12.13 6.84 14.07
CA MET A 431 -11.57 7.97 14.79
C MET A 431 -12.35 8.19 16.08
N TRP A 432 -11.74 8.05 17.25
CA TRP A 432 -12.34 8.43 18.53
C TRP A 432 -12.53 9.95 18.60
N ARG A 433 -13.69 10.39 19.09
CA ARG A 433 -14.09 11.80 19.14
C ARG A 433 -14.28 12.31 20.57
N ALA A 434 -14.96 11.54 21.42
CA ALA A 434 -15.24 11.92 22.80
C ALA A 434 -15.76 10.74 23.63
N GLY A 435 -15.65 10.84 24.97
CA GLY A 435 -16.27 9.94 25.94
C GLY A 435 -17.19 10.71 26.90
N LEU A 436 -18.51 10.57 26.74
CA LEU A 436 -19.50 11.33 27.50
C LEU A 436 -19.87 10.66 28.82
N ALA A 437 -19.72 11.38 29.94
CA ALA A 437 -20.33 11.04 31.22
C ALA A 437 -21.80 11.47 31.26
N VAL A 438 -22.53 11.03 32.30
CA VAL A 438 -23.93 11.41 32.52
C VAL A 438 -24.07 12.93 32.54
N ASN A 439 -25.09 13.43 31.84
CA ASN A 439 -25.38 14.84 31.59
C ASN A 439 -24.42 15.60 30.68
N GLN A 440 -23.35 14.97 30.18
CA GLN A 440 -22.48 15.58 29.17
C GLN A 440 -23.02 15.40 27.76
N SER A 441 -22.72 16.37 26.89
CA SER A 441 -23.04 16.34 25.46
C SER A 441 -21.81 16.59 24.61
N TRP A 442 -21.84 16.06 23.38
CA TRP A 442 -20.88 16.34 22.33
C TRP A 442 -21.61 16.85 21.10
N GLU A 443 -20.98 17.79 20.40
CA GLU A 443 -21.51 18.35 19.17
C GLU A 443 -20.61 17.99 17.99
N ALA A 444 -21.23 17.70 16.86
CA ALA A 444 -20.56 17.62 15.56
C ALA A 444 -21.00 18.82 14.72
N PRO A 445 -20.27 19.95 14.76
CA PRO A 445 -20.67 21.16 14.04
C PRO A 445 -20.88 20.91 12.54
N GLY A 446 -20.00 20.12 11.92
CA GLY A 446 -20.11 19.74 10.50
C GLY A 446 -21.38 18.95 10.16
N ALA A 447 -21.99 18.27 11.13
CA ALA A 447 -23.23 17.50 10.94
C ALA A 447 -24.48 18.21 11.50
N ASN A 448 -24.30 19.36 12.15
CA ASN A 448 -25.31 20.01 13.00
C ASN A 448 -25.94 19.09 14.08
N LEU A 449 -25.17 18.12 14.57
CA LEU A 449 -25.64 17.04 15.44
C LEU A 449 -25.21 17.28 16.89
N THR A 450 -26.08 16.94 17.85
CA THR A 450 -25.79 16.90 19.28
C THR A 450 -26.10 15.51 19.84
N ILE A 451 -25.17 14.90 20.57
CA ILE A 451 -25.38 13.62 21.27
C ILE A 451 -25.15 13.86 22.76
N ARG A 452 -26.08 13.40 23.62
CA ARG A 452 -26.02 13.57 25.08
C ARG A 452 -26.32 12.28 25.81
N LEU A 453 -25.51 11.95 26.81
CA LEU A 453 -25.81 10.88 27.76
C LEU A 453 -26.73 11.44 28.85
N ARG A 454 -27.97 10.94 28.94
CA ARG A 454 -29.00 11.42 29.87
C ARG A 454 -28.98 10.69 31.20
N GLY A 455 -28.71 9.38 31.16
CA GLY A 455 -28.68 8.56 32.36
C GLY A 455 -28.02 7.22 32.08
N PHE A 456 -27.60 6.55 33.15
CA PHE A 456 -26.98 5.23 33.10
C PHE A 456 -27.48 4.42 34.29
N ALA A 457 -28.08 3.26 34.04
CA ALA A 457 -28.56 2.35 35.08
C ALA A 457 -28.40 0.90 34.59
N SER A 458 -27.91 0.03 35.46
CA SER A 458 -27.83 -1.42 35.20
C SER A 458 -27.12 -1.82 33.89
N GLY A 459 -26.10 -1.06 33.47
CA GLY A 459 -25.38 -1.32 32.22
C GLY A 459 -26.11 -0.90 30.94
N ILE A 460 -27.18 -0.10 31.07
CA ILE A 460 -27.93 0.51 29.98
C ILE A 460 -27.79 2.03 30.09
N ALA A 461 -27.43 2.67 28.98
CA ALA A 461 -27.36 4.12 28.84
C ALA A 461 -28.58 4.66 28.10
N LEU A 462 -29.22 5.70 28.64
CA LEU A 462 -30.21 6.50 27.94
C LEU A 462 -29.51 7.65 27.22
N VAL A 463 -29.51 7.63 25.89
CA VAL A 463 -28.83 8.61 25.05
C VAL A 463 -29.87 9.39 24.24
N SER A 464 -29.67 10.70 24.13
CA SER A 464 -30.46 11.54 23.23
C SER A 464 -29.59 12.02 22.08
N VAL A 465 -30.07 11.81 20.85
CA VAL A 465 -29.44 12.25 19.60
C VAL A 465 -30.34 13.29 18.97
N GLY A 466 -29.88 14.54 18.90
CA GLY A 466 -30.63 15.67 18.35
C GLY A 466 -29.98 16.22 17.10
N LEU A 467 -30.78 16.49 16.07
CA LEU A 467 -30.35 17.32 14.95
C LEU A 467 -30.81 18.74 15.27
N ARG A 468 -29.87 19.67 15.46
CA ARG A 468 -30.23 21.05 15.81
C ARG A 468 -31.10 21.63 14.70
N PRO A 469 -32.07 22.51 15.02
CA PRO A 469 -32.72 23.27 13.99
C PRO A 469 -31.63 23.98 13.18
N TYR A 470 -31.81 24.05 11.87
CA TYR A 470 -31.04 25.04 11.12
C TYR A 470 -31.42 26.37 11.78
N SER A 471 -30.46 27.03 12.43
CA SER A 471 -30.65 28.42 12.84
C SER A 471 -31.22 29.08 11.61
N ALA A 472 -32.46 29.58 11.70
CA ALA A 472 -33.07 30.32 10.62
C ALA A 472 -31.99 31.29 10.18
N LEU A 473 -31.42 31.06 8.99
CA LEU A 473 -30.45 31.97 8.44
C LEU A 473 -31.20 33.29 8.47
N THR A 474 -30.80 34.19 9.37
CA THR A 474 -31.17 35.59 9.30
C THR A 474 -30.92 35.92 7.85
N LEU A 475 -32.01 36.13 7.10
CA LEU A 475 -31.96 36.55 5.71
C LEU A 475 -31.06 37.79 5.74
N CYS A 476 -29.80 37.63 5.36
CA CYS A 476 -28.92 38.75 5.23
C CYS A 476 -29.61 39.69 4.24
N PRO A 477 -29.59 41.02 4.47
CA PRO A 477 -29.90 41.95 3.39
C PRO A 477 -29.09 41.53 2.17
N PRO A 478 -29.68 41.59 0.97
CA PRO A 478 -29.07 41.06 -0.24
C PRO A 478 -27.63 41.58 -0.33
N PRO A 479 -26.63 40.70 -0.45
CA PRO A 479 -25.26 41.15 -0.58
C PRO A 479 -25.18 42.05 -1.81
N PRO A 480 -24.35 43.12 -1.79
CA PRO A 480 -24.00 43.80 -3.02
C PRO A 480 -23.57 42.76 -4.05
N PRO A 481 -23.96 42.91 -5.32
CA PRO A 481 -23.80 41.88 -6.33
C PRO A 481 -22.37 41.34 -6.26
N PRO A 482 -22.19 40.01 -6.09
CA PRO A 482 -20.87 39.46 -5.95
C PRO A 482 -20.05 39.87 -7.18
N PRO A 483 -18.77 40.25 -7.02
CA PRO A 483 -17.89 40.31 -8.17
C PRO A 483 -18.03 38.98 -8.91
N PRO A 484 -18.15 39.01 -10.25
CA PRO A 484 -18.48 37.83 -11.04
C PRO A 484 -17.60 36.67 -10.59
N PRO A 485 -18.18 35.50 -10.23
CA PRO A 485 -17.40 34.38 -9.72
C PRO A 485 -16.28 34.09 -10.72
N PRO A 486 -15.04 33.81 -10.25
CA PRO A 486 -13.99 33.36 -11.14
C PRO A 486 -14.54 32.15 -11.93
N PRO A 487 -14.31 32.09 -13.24
CA PRO A 487 -14.98 31.10 -14.09
C PRO A 487 -14.67 29.69 -13.60
N ALA A 488 -15.68 29.02 -13.03
CA ALA A 488 -15.61 27.61 -12.69
C ALA A 488 -15.53 26.80 -14.00
N GLY A 489 -14.36 26.22 -14.24
CA GLY A 489 -14.09 25.45 -15.46
C GLY A 489 -14.43 23.99 -15.25
N LYS A 490 -15.20 23.40 -16.18
CA LYS A 490 -15.24 21.94 -16.33
C LYS A 490 -13.95 21.49 -17.01
N ALA A 491 -13.31 20.48 -16.45
CA ALA A 491 -12.13 19.85 -17.02
C ALA A 491 -12.23 18.33 -16.92
N ILE A 492 -11.55 17.63 -17.81
CA ILE A 492 -11.41 16.17 -17.81
C ILE A 492 -10.02 15.85 -17.27
N VAL A 493 -9.92 14.88 -16.38
CA VAL A 493 -8.63 14.37 -15.90
C VAL A 493 -7.96 13.54 -17.00
N LEU A 494 -6.78 13.96 -17.45
CA LEU A 494 -5.97 13.23 -18.42
C LEU A 494 -5.08 12.20 -17.74
N ALA A 495 -4.36 12.61 -16.70
CA ALA A 495 -3.42 11.73 -16.00
C ALA A 495 -3.28 12.12 -14.53
N ARG A 496 -2.69 11.20 -13.77
CA ARG A 496 -2.45 11.31 -12.33
C ARG A 496 -1.00 10.94 -12.07
N ASN A 497 -0.30 11.73 -11.27
CA ASN A 497 1.00 11.33 -10.75
C ASN A 497 0.88 11.05 -9.25
N TYR A 498 1.33 9.88 -8.82
CA TYR A 498 1.41 9.52 -7.41
C TYR A 498 2.85 9.66 -6.95
N ARG A 499 3.03 10.16 -5.72
CA ARG A 499 4.37 10.22 -5.14
C ARG A 499 4.84 8.78 -4.87
N ARG A 500 6.00 8.38 -5.41
CA ARG A 500 6.53 7.02 -5.29
C ARG A 500 6.47 6.53 -3.83
N GLY A 501 5.79 5.40 -3.61
CA GLY A 501 5.62 4.80 -2.28
C GLY A 501 4.58 5.47 -1.36
N LYS A 502 3.78 6.42 -1.85
CA LYS A 502 2.65 7.01 -1.10
C LYS A 502 1.37 7.04 -1.94
N PRO A 503 0.19 6.80 -1.34
CA PRO A 503 -1.10 6.90 -2.03
C PRO A 503 -1.56 8.35 -2.28
N ALA A 504 -0.71 9.35 -1.96
CA ALA A 504 -1.03 10.76 -2.15
C ALA A 504 -0.77 11.17 -3.61
N LEU A 505 -1.80 11.77 -4.22
CA LEU A 505 -1.75 12.35 -5.54
C LEU A 505 -0.82 13.57 -5.52
N GLN A 506 0.28 13.53 -6.26
CA GLN A 506 1.24 14.63 -6.36
C GLN A 506 0.77 15.69 -7.34
N SER A 507 0.22 15.26 -8.48
CA SER A 507 -0.36 16.15 -9.47
C SER A 507 -1.50 15.53 -10.27
N LEU A 508 -2.41 16.39 -10.75
CA LEU A 508 -3.39 16.08 -11.80
C LEU A 508 -3.00 16.80 -13.09
N PHE A 509 -3.08 16.07 -14.18
CA PHE A 509 -3.03 16.61 -15.52
C PHE A 509 -4.46 16.66 -16.03
N ILE A 510 -4.93 17.83 -16.40
CA ILE A 510 -6.33 18.03 -16.80
C ILE A 510 -6.40 18.71 -18.16
N ARG A 511 -7.54 18.54 -18.84
CA ARG A 511 -7.90 19.28 -20.04
C ARG A 511 -9.20 20.03 -19.81
N THR A 512 -9.14 21.34 -19.93
CA THR A 512 -10.32 22.20 -19.89
C THR A 512 -11.19 21.98 -21.12
N LYS A 513 -12.47 22.39 -21.07
CA LYS A 513 -13.36 22.36 -22.24
C LYS A 513 -12.84 23.10 -23.48
N THR A 514 -11.97 24.10 -23.31
CA THR A 514 -11.36 24.83 -24.41
C THR A 514 -10.12 24.13 -24.97
N GLY A 515 -9.84 22.89 -24.56
CA GLY A 515 -8.67 22.13 -24.99
C GLY A 515 -7.38 22.48 -24.23
N LYS A 516 -7.36 23.53 -23.40
CA LYS A 516 -6.15 23.90 -22.64
C LYS A 516 -5.81 22.83 -21.62
N ARG A 517 -4.53 22.45 -21.57
CA ARG A 517 -3.99 21.54 -20.55
C ARG A 517 -3.48 22.32 -19.36
N VAL A 518 -3.73 21.78 -18.17
CA VAL A 518 -3.30 22.42 -16.92
C VAL A 518 -2.77 21.36 -15.96
N HIS A 519 -1.71 21.71 -15.24
CA HIS A 519 -1.14 20.90 -14.19
C HIS A 519 -1.62 21.43 -12.86
N ILE A 520 -2.23 20.58 -12.06
CA ILE A 520 -2.58 20.91 -10.69
C ILE A 520 -1.59 20.19 -9.80
N PHE A 521 -0.79 20.95 -9.07
CA PHE A 521 0.07 20.43 -8.02
C PHE A 521 -0.63 20.61 -6.68
N PHE A 522 -0.61 19.56 -5.85
CA PHE A 522 -1.22 19.63 -4.53
C PHE A 522 -0.14 19.95 -3.50
N GLY A 523 -0.27 21.10 -2.83
CA GLY A 523 0.70 21.57 -1.83
C GLY A 523 0.69 20.77 -0.52
N ASN A 524 -0.38 20.03 -0.21
CA ASN A 524 -0.52 19.20 0.99
C ASN A 524 -1.09 17.81 0.64
N GLU A 525 -0.97 16.82 1.52
CA GLU A 525 -1.48 15.42 1.38
C GLU A 525 -3.03 15.33 1.35
N THR A 526 -3.72 16.24 0.64
CA THR A 526 -5.16 16.17 0.42
C THR A 526 -5.43 15.01 -0.52
N ARG A 527 -5.92 13.90 0.05
CA ARG A 527 -6.32 12.73 -0.71
C ARG A 527 -7.61 13.07 -1.45
N TYR A 528 -7.59 12.99 -2.78
CA TYR A 528 -8.79 12.95 -3.61
C TYR A 528 -9.04 11.51 -4.10
N PRO A 529 -9.43 10.57 -3.20
CA PRO A 529 -9.65 9.19 -3.59
C PRO A 529 -10.80 9.12 -4.59
N GLY A 530 -10.61 8.33 -5.65
CA GLY A 530 -11.65 8.09 -6.65
C GLY A 530 -11.62 9.00 -7.86
N ILE A 531 -10.71 9.98 -7.95
CA ILE A 531 -10.46 10.66 -9.23
C ILE A 531 -9.75 9.69 -10.17
N THR A 532 -10.31 9.47 -11.36
CA THR A 532 -9.73 8.64 -12.41
C THR A 532 -9.51 9.47 -13.66
N THR A 533 -8.62 9.02 -14.54
CA THR A 533 -8.56 9.54 -15.92
C THR A 533 -9.94 9.41 -16.58
N GLY A 534 -10.28 10.37 -17.44
CA GLY A 534 -11.60 10.52 -18.07
C GLY A 534 -12.67 11.13 -17.19
N MET A 535 -12.40 11.39 -15.91
CA MET A 535 -13.40 11.95 -15.00
C MET A 535 -13.60 13.44 -15.26
N ASP A 536 -14.87 13.84 -15.47
CA ASP A 536 -15.29 15.24 -15.42
C ASP A 536 -15.18 15.78 -14.00
N ILE A 537 -14.33 16.79 -13.84
CA ILE A 537 -14.16 17.55 -12.60
C ILE A 537 -14.54 19.00 -12.82
N LEU A 538 -15.15 19.59 -11.79
CA LEU A 538 -15.39 21.02 -11.69
C LEU A 538 -14.30 21.60 -10.79
N LEU A 539 -13.53 22.52 -11.33
CA LEU A 539 -12.44 23.18 -10.64
C LEU A 539 -12.80 24.62 -10.36
N ASP A 540 -12.62 25.02 -9.10
CA ASP A 540 -12.77 26.39 -8.63
C ASP A 540 -11.42 26.88 -8.09
N GLY A 541 -10.88 27.91 -8.73
CA GLY A 541 -9.57 28.48 -8.41
C GLY A 541 -9.18 29.62 -9.36
N THR A 542 -8.16 30.38 -8.94
CA THR A 542 -7.55 31.40 -9.78
C THR A 542 -6.62 30.73 -10.79
N TRP A 543 -6.93 30.90 -12.08
CA TRP A 543 -6.09 30.41 -13.16
C TRP A 543 -5.04 31.48 -13.47
N LEU A 544 -3.78 31.22 -13.15
CA LEU A 544 -2.69 32.06 -13.62
C LEU A 544 -2.44 31.74 -15.09
N SER A 545 -3.13 32.42 -16.00
CA SER A 545 -2.75 32.38 -17.41
C SER A 545 -1.40 33.09 -17.58
N ARG A 546 -0.51 32.52 -18.41
CA ARG A 546 0.70 33.21 -18.88
C ARG A 546 0.30 34.48 -19.65
N GLY A 547 0.20 35.60 -18.95
CA GLY A 547 0.40 36.93 -19.53
C GLY A 547 1.87 37.30 -19.35
N ALA A 548 2.50 37.84 -20.41
CA ALA A 548 3.88 38.26 -20.39
C ALA A 548 4.11 39.33 -19.30
N GLY A 549 5.00 39.07 -18.34
CA GLY A 549 5.44 40.03 -17.31
C GLY A 549 5.16 39.61 -15.87
N ASP A 550 3.88 39.47 -15.49
CA ASP A 550 3.53 39.50 -14.05
C ASP A 550 3.60 38.16 -13.32
N ALA A 551 3.47 37.04 -14.04
CA ALA A 551 3.49 35.70 -13.41
C ALA A 551 4.88 35.28 -12.90
N GLN A 552 5.95 35.78 -13.52
CA GLN A 552 7.32 35.53 -13.08
C GLN A 552 7.64 36.30 -11.80
N ALA A 553 7.14 37.54 -11.68
CA ALA A 553 7.26 38.35 -10.48
C ALA A 553 6.45 37.79 -9.31
N ALA A 554 5.21 37.33 -9.55
CA ALA A 554 4.37 36.73 -8.51
C ALA A 554 4.89 35.36 -8.04
N ALA A 555 5.36 34.51 -8.95
CA ALA A 555 5.96 33.23 -8.60
C ALA A 555 7.31 33.39 -7.88
N ALA A 556 8.15 34.36 -8.29
CA ALA A 556 9.40 34.67 -7.61
C ALA A 556 9.19 35.29 -6.23
N ALA A 557 8.24 36.23 -6.09
CA ALA A 557 7.90 36.85 -4.81
C ALA A 557 7.35 35.82 -3.80
N HIS A 558 6.55 34.85 -4.28
CA HIS A 558 5.97 33.85 -3.41
C HIS A 558 6.91 32.66 -3.12
N ALA A 559 7.80 32.31 -4.06
CA ALA A 559 8.91 31.37 -3.82
C ALA A 559 9.94 31.96 -2.85
N ALA A 560 10.20 33.27 -2.91
CA ALA A 560 11.00 33.99 -1.92
C ALA A 560 10.34 33.99 -0.53
N ALA A 561 9.02 34.17 -0.45
CA ALA A 561 8.27 34.07 0.81
C ALA A 561 8.29 32.65 1.40
N HIS A 562 8.29 31.61 0.55
CA HIS A 562 8.38 30.21 1.00
C HIS A 562 9.82 29.80 1.38
N ALA A 563 10.83 30.27 0.65
CA ALA A 563 12.23 30.05 0.98
C ALA A 563 12.63 30.74 2.31
N ALA A 564 12.08 31.92 2.57
CA ALA A 564 12.22 32.62 3.85
C ALA A 564 11.56 31.87 5.03
N ALA A 565 10.55 31.03 4.77
CA ALA A 565 9.84 30.25 5.79
C ALA A 565 10.36 28.82 5.97
N ALA A 566 11.11 28.26 5.00
CA ALA A 566 11.47 26.85 4.97
C ALA A 566 12.96 26.53 5.18
N GLY A 567 13.88 27.51 5.13
CA GLY A 567 15.30 27.29 5.43
C GLY A 567 16.09 26.40 4.45
N ASP A 568 15.43 25.69 3.54
CA ASP A 568 16.05 24.80 2.55
C ASP A 568 15.85 25.34 1.13
N GLY A 569 16.98 25.58 0.44
CA GLY A 569 17.01 26.03 -0.95
C GLY A 569 16.54 24.95 -1.92
N LEU A 570 15.42 25.19 -2.60
CA LEU A 570 14.99 24.41 -3.76
C LEU A 570 15.43 25.12 -5.06
N PRO A 571 15.93 24.38 -6.08
CA PRO A 571 16.36 24.98 -7.34
C PRO A 571 15.16 25.46 -8.16
N ALA A 572 15.25 26.69 -8.65
CA ALA A 572 14.28 27.32 -9.54
C ALA A 572 14.42 26.78 -10.97
N ALA A 573 13.43 26.01 -11.43
CA ALA A 573 12.94 25.94 -12.82
C ALA A 573 12.07 24.69 -13.03
N GLN A 574 10.78 24.77 -12.69
CA GLN A 574 9.77 23.89 -13.27
C GLN A 574 8.67 24.76 -13.86
N SER A 575 8.57 24.74 -15.19
CA SER A 575 7.59 25.48 -15.97
C SER A 575 6.26 24.74 -15.98
N ALA A 576 5.38 25.09 -15.06
CA ALA A 576 3.98 24.68 -15.10
C ALA A 576 3.09 25.82 -14.63
N ILE A 577 1.87 25.91 -15.15
CA ILE A 577 0.82 26.74 -14.57
C ILE A 577 0.50 26.14 -13.21
N CYS A 578 1.09 26.66 -12.14
CA CYS A 578 0.79 26.22 -10.78
C CYS A 578 -0.60 26.74 -10.39
N VAL A 579 -1.59 25.84 -10.39
CA VAL A 579 -2.93 26.14 -9.87
C VAL A 579 -3.02 25.74 -8.41
N TRP A 580 -3.24 26.71 -7.54
CA TRP A 580 -3.65 26.49 -6.16
C TRP A 580 -5.19 26.47 -6.10
N GLY A 581 -5.78 25.29 -6.33
CA GLY A 581 -7.23 25.12 -6.28
C GLY A 581 -7.75 25.28 -4.85
N LYS A 582 -8.71 26.20 -4.62
CA LYS A 582 -9.37 26.33 -3.32
C LYS A 582 -10.35 25.19 -3.07
N LYS A 583 -11.05 24.71 -4.12
CA LYS A 583 -11.99 23.58 -4.05
C LYS A 583 -12.04 22.82 -5.38
N MET A 584 -11.96 21.50 -5.32
CA MET A 584 -12.25 20.62 -6.45
C MET A 584 -13.53 19.84 -6.14
N ARG A 585 -14.50 19.86 -7.06
CA ARG A 585 -15.72 19.04 -6.97
C ARG A 585 -15.73 18.05 -8.12
N VAL A 586 -15.81 16.76 -7.82
CA VAL A 586 -16.05 15.73 -8.83
C VAL A 586 -17.53 15.82 -9.23
N SER A 587 -17.81 16.16 -10.50
CA SER A 587 -19.19 16.35 -10.99
C SER A 587 -19.69 15.22 -11.90
N GLY A 588 -18.90 14.17 -12.12
CA GLY A 588 -19.27 13.06 -12.99
C GLY A 588 -20.33 12.13 -12.38
N ARG A 589 -21.41 11.85 -13.11
CA ARG A 589 -22.20 10.63 -12.91
C ARG A 589 -21.24 9.44 -13.11
N ARG A 590 -21.01 8.62 -12.08
CA ARG A 590 -20.45 7.28 -12.29
C ARG A 590 -21.31 6.61 -13.36
N LYS A 591 -20.72 6.27 -14.52
CA LYS A 591 -21.42 5.49 -15.56
C LYS A 591 -21.99 4.23 -14.90
N THR A 592 -23.15 3.81 -15.40
CA THR A 592 -24.06 2.83 -14.81
C THR A 592 -23.34 1.59 -14.25
N LYS A 593 -23.84 1.08 -13.12
CA LYS A 593 -23.37 -0.18 -12.52
C LYS A 593 -23.37 -1.30 -13.57
N PRO A 594 -22.43 -2.27 -13.49
CA PRO A 594 -22.40 -3.43 -14.37
C PRO A 594 -23.77 -4.09 -14.45
N ILE A 595 -24.31 -4.26 -15.65
CA ILE A 595 -25.52 -5.07 -15.86
C ILE A 595 -25.10 -6.54 -15.79
N ILE A 596 -25.35 -7.18 -14.65
CA ILE A 596 -25.18 -8.62 -14.49
C ILE A 596 -26.33 -9.29 -15.26
N GLN A 597 -26.06 -9.77 -16.47
CA GLN A 597 -26.97 -10.69 -17.13
C GLN A 597 -26.93 -12.02 -16.38
N ARG A 598 -28.04 -12.38 -15.71
CA ARG A 598 -28.16 -13.66 -15.03
C ARG A 598 -28.47 -14.75 -16.06
N GLY A 599 -27.47 -15.52 -16.46
CA GLY A 599 -27.68 -16.79 -17.15
C GLY A 599 -27.79 -17.94 -16.14
N THR A 600 -28.88 -18.70 -16.17
CA THR A 600 -28.96 -19.99 -15.48
C THR A 600 -28.25 -21.06 -16.30
N VAL A 601 -27.20 -21.67 -15.76
CA VAL A 601 -26.57 -22.85 -16.36
C VAL A 601 -27.25 -24.09 -15.83
N ARG A 602 -27.85 -24.89 -16.72
CA ARG A 602 -28.13 -26.30 -16.43
C ARG A 602 -26.94 -27.10 -16.92
N ALA A 603 -26.07 -27.53 -16.02
CA ALA A 603 -25.04 -28.51 -16.38
C ALA A 603 -25.76 -29.86 -16.63
N ALA A 604 -25.52 -30.47 -17.79
CA ALA A 604 -25.97 -31.83 -18.05
C ALA A 604 -25.17 -32.76 -17.14
N VAL A 605 -25.79 -33.22 -16.05
CA VAL A 605 -25.20 -34.22 -15.16
C VAL A 605 -25.20 -35.55 -15.90
N ALA A 606 -24.02 -36.09 -16.20
CA ALA A 606 -23.91 -37.44 -16.73
C ALA A 606 -24.50 -38.39 -15.68
N SER A 607 -25.57 -39.10 -16.06
CA SER A 607 -26.34 -40.01 -15.21
C SER A 607 -25.49 -41.23 -14.82
N GLY A 608 -24.65 -41.09 -13.80
CA GLY A 608 -24.13 -42.20 -13.03
C GLY A 608 -25.09 -42.47 -11.86
N ALA A 609 -25.74 -43.62 -11.88
CA ALA A 609 -26.67 -44.04 -10.83
C ALA A 609 -25.94 -44.15 -9.47
N GLY A 610 -26.26 -43.23 -8.55
CA GLY A 610 -25.66 -43.16 -7.22
C GLY A 610 -26.05 -41.86 -6.51
N ASP A 611 -27.19 -41.91 -5.83
CA ASP A 611 -27.87 -40.93 -4.98
C ASP A 611 -27.02 -39.80 -4.36
N ASP A 612 -27.02 -38.64 -5.01
CA ASP A 612 -27.48 -37.36 -4.45
C ASP A 612 -27.43 -36.29 -5.56
N PRO A 613 -28.53 -35.55 -5.85
CA PRO A 613 -28.53 -34.53 -6.89
C PRO A 613 -27.62 -33.37 -6.49
N VAL A 614 -26.39 -33.36 -7.01
CA VAL A 614 -25.46 -32.23 -6.93
C VAL A 614 -26.11 -31.04 -7.64
N GLN A 615 -26.73 -30.14 -6.87
CA GLN A 615 -27.26 -28.90 -7.41
C GLN A 615 -26.10 -28.00 -7.84
N THR A 616 -25.94 -27.85 -9.16
CA THR A 616 -25.07 -26.83 -9.75
C THR A 616 -25.76 -25.47 -9.62
N VAL A 617 -25.58 -24.80 -8.48
CA VAL A 617 -26.09 -23.44 -8.25
C VAL A 617 -24.95 -22.47 -8.48
N GLY A 618 -24.84 -21.93 -9.69
CA GLY A 618 -23.91 -20.86 -10.00
C GLY A 618 -24.53 -19.96 -11.07
N VAL A 619 -24.47 -18.64 -10.87
CA VAL A 619 -24.95 -17.69 -11.88
C VAL A 619 -23.78 -17.35 -12.78
N LEU A 620 -23.91 -17.55 -14.09
CA LEU A 620 -22.91 -17.00 -15.00
C LEU A 620 -23.02 -15.49 -14.99
N SER A 621 -21.90 -14.85 -14.66
CA SER A 621 -21.73 -13.41 -14.66
C SER A 621 -20.77 -13.03 -15.77
N THR A 622 -21.15 -12.03 -16.55
CA THR A 622 -20.32 -11.36 -17.56
C THR A 622 -20.54 -9.86 -17.44
N ASN A 623 -19.54 -9.07 -17.83
CA ASN A 623 -19.67 -7.61 -17.94
C ASN A 623 -19.66 -7.18 -19.42
N PRO A 624 -20.74 -7.39 -20.18
CA PRO A 624 -20.77 -7.10 -21.62
C PRO A 624 -20.62 -5.61 -21.93
N GLN A 625 -20.81 -4.72 -20.95
CA GLN A 625 -20.79 -3.27 -21.16
C GLN A 625 -19.40 -2.71 -21.52
N LEU A 626 -18.33 -3.44 -21.19
CA LEU A 626 -16.95 -3.01 -21.46
C LEU A 626 -16.28 -3.82 -22.57
N THR A 627 -17.02 -4.71 -23.24
CA THR A 627 -16.49 -5.46 -24.38
C THR A 627 -16.39 -4.55 -25.60
N SER A 628 -15.18 -4.06 -25.87
CA SER A 628 -14.88 -3.40 -27.15
C SER A 628 -14.72 -4.47 -28.23
N THR A 629 -15.68 -4.55 -29.15
CA THR A 629 -15.62 -5.54 -30.24
C THR A 629 -14.53 -5.21 -31.25
N ASP A 630 -14.39 -3.93 -31.56
CA ASP A 630 -13.41 -3.40 -32.49
C ASP A 630 -12.41 -2.53 -31.74
N MET A 631 -11.20 -3.06 -31.59
CA MET A 631 -10.06 -2.34 -31.01
C MET A 631 -9.43 -1.42 -32.07
N SER A 632 -10.23 -0.51 -32.63
CA SER A 632 -9.76 0.40 -33.69
C SER A 632 -8.63 1.28 -33.18
N THR A 633 -7.43 1.03 -33.69
CA THR A 633 -6.19 1.59 -33.15
C THR A 633 -5.32 2.18 -34.26
N LEU A 634 -4.80 3.38 -34.01
CA LEU A 634 -3.76 4.01 -34.82
C LEU A 634 -2.41 3.84 -34.14
N PHE A 635 -1.45 3.24 -34.83
CA PHE A 635 -0.07 3.10 -34.37
C PHE A 635 0.81 4.08 -35.13
N VAL A 636 1.53 4.94 -34.41
CA VAL A 636 2.30 6.04 -35.01
C VAL A 636 3.76 5.97 -34.59
N PRO A 637 4.65 5.49 -35.48
CA PRO A 637 6.08 5.59 -35.27
C PRO A 637 6.55 7.05 -35.34
N ILE A 638 7.32 7.53 -34.35
CA ILE A 638 7.80 8.92 -34.30
C ILE A 638 9.32 8.97 -34.44
N ALA A 639 9.85 9.92 -35.20
CA ALA A 639 11.27 10.26 -35.20
C ALA A 639 11.47 11.75 -34.92
N GLY A 640 12.34 12.09 -33.96
CA GLY A 640 12.85 13.45 -33.81
C GLY A 640 14.07 13.64 -34.71
N ARG A 641 13.99 14.56 -35.67
CA ARG A 641 15.10 14.88 -36.58
C ARG A 641 15.50 16.34 -36.58
N GLN A 642 16.79 16.55 -36.81
CA GLN A 642 17.35 17.83 -37.20
C GLN A 642 17.16 18.07 -38.71
N PRO A 643 17.30 19.32 -39.20
CA PRO A 643 17.18 19.63 -40.63
C PRO A 643 18.17 18.85 -41.54
N ASP A 644 19.31 18.44 -41.00
CA ASP A 644 20.32 17.61 -41.70
C ASP A 644 19.98 16.12 -41.71
N GLY A 645 18.82 15.73 -41.15
CA GLY A 645 18.35 14.35 -41.05
C GLY A 645 18.92 13.57 -39.86
N SER A 646 19.86 14.13 -39.11
CA SER A 646 20.40 13.50 -37.89
C SER A 646 19.37 13.43 -36.76
N ALA A 647 19.61 12.58 -35.77
CA ALA A 647 18.74 12.47 -34.60
C ALA A 647 18.78 13.74 -33.75
N CYS A 648 17.69 14.03 -33.05
CA CYS A 648 17.67 15.13 -32.09
C CYS A 648 18.60 14.91 -30.90
N PRO A 649 19.13 15.98 -30.28
CA PRO A 649 19.99 15.84 -29.10
C PRO A 649 19.31 15.02 -27.99
N ASN A 650 20.02 14.00 -27.48
CA ASN A 650 19.58 13.01 -26.50
C ASN A 650 18.45 12.06 -26.95
N ALA A 651 18.08 12.08 -28.23
CA ALA A 651 17.21 11.08 -28.84
C ALA A 651 17.97 10.28 -29.90
N GLY A 652 17.66 8.99 -30.03
CA GLY A 652 18.09 8.13 -31.12
C GLY A 652 17.09 8.14 -32.26
N LEU A 653 17.51 7.63 -33.43
CA LEU A 653 16.55 7.30 -34.48
C LEU A 653 15.82 6.00 -34.14
N PRO A 654 14.57 5.84 -34.63
CA PRO A 654 13.86 4.58 -34.54
C PRO A 654 14.67 3.39 -35.05
N LYS A 655 14.72 2.30 -34.27
CA LYS A 655 15.32 1.02 -34.70
C LYS A 655 14.41 0.22 -35.62
N PHE A 656 13.11 0.50 -35.60
CA PHE A 656 12.09 -0.22 -36.35
C PHE A 656 11.37 0.71 -37.31
N ASN A 657 11.07 0.21 -38.50
CA ASN A 657 10.24 0.92 -39.48
C ASN A 657 8.76 0.49 -39.37
N ALA A 658 7.88 1.22 -40.06
CA ALA A 658 6.44 0.94 -40.05
C ALA A 658 6.08 -0.48 -40.50
N SER A 659 6.83 -1.08 -41.43
CA SER A 659 6.58 -2.46 -41.87
C SER A 659 6.83 -3.48 -40.76
N GLN A 660 7.88 -3.30 -39.97
CA GLN A 660 8.18 -4.18 -38.83
C GLN A 660 7.13 -4.00 -37.72
N VAL A 661 6.68 -2.77 -37.48
CA VAL A 661 5.57 -2.50 -36.54
C VAL A 661 4.28 -3.15 -37.04
N ARG A 662 3.95 -3.08 -38.34
CA ARG A 662 2.81 -3.79 -38.95
C ARG A 662 2.85 -5.29 -38.69
N GLN A 663 4.02 -5.93 -38.83
CA GLN A 663 4.20 -7.37 -38.55
C GLN A 663 4.02 -7.73 -37.07
N ALA A 664 4.41 -6.85 -36.15
CA ALA A 664 4.20 -7.04 -34.71
C ALA A 664 2.74 -6.79 -34.29
N VAL A 665 2.04 -5.88 -34.97
CA VAL A 665 0.68 -5.49 -34.62
C VAL A 665 -0.37 -6.43 -35.22
N PHE A 666 -0.26 -6.77 -36.51
CA PHE A 666 -1.33 -7.44 -37.25
C PHE A 666 -1.10 -8.94 -37.42
N ALA A 667 -2.03 -9.75 -36.91
CA ALA A 667 -1.99 -11.21 -37.05
C ALA A 667 -2.06 -11.66 -38.52
N GLU A 668 -2.70 -10.87 -39.39
CA GLU A 668 -2.82 -11.13 -40.82
C GLU A 668 -1.46 -11.11 -41.54
N LEU A 669 -0.47 -10.38 -41.00
CA LEU A 669 0.88 -10.29 -41.54
C LEU A 669 1.87 -11.23 -40.86
N ASN A 670 1.52 -11.77 -39.69
CA ASN A 670 2.33 -12.70 -38.93
C ASN A 670 1.47 -13.75 -38.20
N PRO A 671 0.80 -14.66 -38.94
CA PRO A 671 -0.21 -15.57 -38.38
C PRO A 671 0.38 -16.67 -37.47
N ARG A 672 1.70 -16.85 -37.47
CA ARG A 672 2.40 -17.85 -36.65
C ARG A 672 3.12 -17.24 -35.44
N GLY A 673 3.28 -15.91 -35.41
CA GLY A 673 3.96 -15.20 -34.33
C GLY A 673 2.98 -14.56 -33.34
N ALA A 674 3.50 -14.18 -32.18
CA ALA A 674 2.77 -13.32 -31.25
C ALA A 674 2.59 -11.94 -31.89
N THR A 675 1.33 -11.52 -32.03
CA THR A 675 0.98 -10.19 -32.54
C THR A 675 -0.03 -9.54 -31.62
N VAL A 676 -0.13 -8.21 -31.63
CA VAL A 676 -1.10 -7.47 -30.82
C VAL A 676 -2.52 -7.94 -31.14
N GLY A 677 -2.88 -8.01 -32.43
CA GLY A 677 -4.17 -8.51 -32.89
C GLY A 677 -4.42 -9.97 -32.54
N GLY A 678 -3.40 -10.83 -32.65
CA GLY A 678 -3.46 -12.23 -32.25
C GLY A 678 -3.75 -12.37 -30.75
N THR A 679 -3.05 -11.61 -29.91
CA THR A 679 -3.23 -11.63 -28.45
C THR A 679 -4.62 -11.15 -28.05
N PHE A 680 -5.11 -10.02 -28.59
CA PHE A 680 -6.48 -9.56 -28.32
C PHE A 680 -7.51 -10.59 -28.78
N SER A 681 -7.37 -11.16 -29.98
CA SER A 681 -8.30 -12.17 -30.49
C SER A 681 -8.27 -13.44 -29.65
N GLN A 682 -7.09 -13.92 -29.24
CA GLN A 682 -6.95 -15.13 -28.45
C GLN A 682 -7.49 -14.95 -27.03
N CYS A 683 -7.03 -13.92 -26.31
CA CYS A 683 -7.40 -13.67 -24.93
C CYS A 683 -8.85 -13.22 -24.77
N SER A 684 -9.46 -12.61 -25.80
CA SER A 684 -10.88 -12.24 -25.76
C SER A 684 -11.82 -13.34 -26.26
N TYR A 685 -11.31 -14.51 -26.68
CA TYR A 685 -12.08 -15.54 -27.39
C TYR A 685 -12.78 -15.02 -28.65
N GLY A 686 -12.07 -14.15 -29.38
CA GLY A 686 -12.52 -13.52 -30.62
C GLY A 686 -13.56 -12.40 -30.43
N LYS A 687 -13.85 -12.00 -29.18
CA LYS A 687 -14.80 -10.93 -28.86
C LYS A 687 -14.25 -9.55 -29.15
N SER A 688 -12.94 -9.35 -28.98
CA SER A 688 -12.22 -8.11 -29.30
C SER A 688 -11.24 -8.38 -30.44
N ARG A 689 -11.32 -7.56 -31.49
CA ARG A 689 -10.49 -7.72 -32.70
C ARG A 689 -9.74 -6.45 -33.03
N LEU A 690 -8.44 -6.60 -33.25
CA LEU A 690 -7.55 -5.60 -33.84
C LEU A 690 -7.03 -6.20 -35.14
N THR A 691 -7.39 -5.56 -36.26
CA THR A 691 -7.14 -6.07 -37.62
C THR A 691 -6.69 -4.94 -38.52
N MET A 692 -6.09 -5.26 -39.67
CA MET A 692 -5.76 -4.24 -40.68
C MET A 692 -7.00 -3.52 -41.23
N LYS A 693 -8.19 -4.11 -41.08
CA LYS A 693 -9.46 -3.51 -41.51
C LYS A 693 -9.90 -2.35 -40.61
N ASN A 694 -9.69 -2.47 -39.30
CA ASN A 694 -10.19 -1.50 -38.32
C ASN A 694 -9.07 -0.64 -37.70
N SER A 695 -7.80 -0.91 -38.01
CA SER A 695 -6.63 -0.28 -37.39
C SER A 695 -5.57 0.03 -38.44
N LEU A 696 -4.66 0.95 -38.13
CA LEU A 696 -3.64 1.42 -39.08
C LEU A 696 -2.29 1.63 -38.40
N VAL A 697 -1.22 1.24 -39.09
CA VAL A 697 0.15 1.68 -38.76
C VAL A 697 0.62 2.61 -39.87
N VAL A 698 0.76 3.90 -39.54
CA VAL A 698 1.25 4.92 -40.48
C VAL A 698 2.75 4.80 -40.67
N ASP A 699 3.26 5.45 -41.72
CA ASP A 699 4.71 5.62 -41.88
C ASP A 699 5.28 6.52 -40.79
N THR A 700 6.59 6.45 -40.58
CA THR A 700 7.26 7.18 -39.50
C THR A 700 7.03 8.69 -39.65
N VAL A 701 6.47 9.30 -38.61
CA VAL A 701 6.18 10.73 -38.56
C VAL A 701 7.39 11.47 -37.99
N GLU A 702 8.03 12.25 -38.86
CA GLU A 702 9.19 13.06 -38.48
C GLU A 702 8.75 14.39 -37.85
N LEU A 703 9.29 14.70 -36.67
CA LEU A 703 9.07 15.95 -35.94
C LEU A 703 10.41 16.71 -35.78
N PRO A 704 10.37 18.05 -35.69
CA PRO A 704 11.55 18.82 -35.29
C PRO A 704 11.95 18.50 -33.84
N CYS A 705 13.17 18.85 -33.45
CA CYS A 705 13.69 18.53 -32.11
C CYS A 705 13.01 19.23 -30.95
N ASN A 706 12.33 20.34 -31.24
CA ASN A 706 11.48 21.04 -30.30
C ASN A 706 10.32 21.69 -31.07
N GLY A 707 9.27 22.05 -30.34
CA GLY A 707 8.12 22.72 -30.90
C GLY A 707 7.18 23.20 -29.82
N THR A 708 6.02 23.68 -30.24
CA THR A 708 4.95 24.11 -29.33
C THR A 708 3.62 23.64 -29.88
N THR A 709 2.85 22.96 -29.06
CA THR A 709 1.48 22.53 -29.37
C THR A 709 0.56 22.99 -28.25
N PHE A 710 -0.55 23.63 -28.61
CA PHE A 710 -1.51 24.20 -27.63
C PHE A 710 -0.84 25.10 -26.57
N ASP A 711 0.10 25.95 -27.00
CA ASP A 711 0.91 26.85 -26.15
C ASP A 711 1.82 26.14 -25.12
N VAL A 712 1.99 24.82 -25.25
CA VAL A 712 2.88 24.01 -24.42
C VAL A 712 4.14 23.68 -25.21
N PRO A 713 5.32 24.18 -24.81
CA PRO A 713 6.58 23.83 -25.45
C PRO A 713 6.95 22.38 -25.13
N TRP A 714 7.53 21.70 -26.09
CA TRP A 714 8.03 20.33 -25.96
C TRP A 714 9.40 20.19 -26.63
N THR A 715 10.21 19.23 -26.17
CA THR A 715 11.53 18.91 -26.73
C THR A 715 11.85 17.43 -26.63
N PHE A 716 12.57 16.88 -27.62
CA PHE A 716 13.06 15.49 -27.58
C PHE A 716 14.21 15.28 -26.58
N SER A 717 14.79 16.35 -26.05
CA SER A 717 15.88 16.26 -25.07
C SER A 717 15.41 16.02 -23.63
N LYS A 718 14.09 15.97 -23.40
CA LYS A 718 13.45 15.71 -22.11
C LYS A 718 12.34 14.67 -22.27
N CYS A 719 11.83 14.17 -21.14
CA CYS A 719 10.70 13.26 -21.11
C CYS A 719 9.72 13.63 -20.00
N ASP A 720 9.36 14.92 -19.92
CA ASP A 720 8.28 15.34 -19.05
C ASP A 720 6.92 15.04 -19.72
N PHE A 721 5.84 15.08 -18.94
CA PHE A 721 4.49 14.83 -19.46
C PHE A 721 4.13 15.72 -20.66
N ASP A 722 4.57 16.98 -20.60
CA ASP A 722 4.36 17.96 -21.66
C ASP A 722 5.12 17.61 -22.94
N ASP A 723 6.30 17.00 -22.83
CA ASP A 723 7.12 16.64 -23.99
C ASP A 723 6.45 15.54 -24.80
N PHE A 724 6.19 14.38 -24.20
CA PHE A 724 5.65 13.24 -24.96
C PHE A 724 4.19 13.42 -25.38
N ASN A 725 3.41 14.21 -24.64
CA ASN A 725 2.09 14.63 -25.13
C ASN A 725 2.20 15.66 -26.24
N GLY A 726 3.16 16.59 -26.15
CA GLY A 726 3.43 17.56 -27.19
C GLY A 726 3.81 16.90 -28.52
N TRP A 727 4.64 15.85 -28.48
CA TRP A 727 4.95 15.02 -29.63
C TRP A 727 3.70 14.38 -30.23
N ALA A 728 2.84 13.76 -29.40
CA ALA A 728 1.59 13.16 -29.84
C ALA A 728 0.64 14.17 -30.51
N ASP A 729 0.56 15.41 -29.98
CA ASP A 729 -0.24 16.47 -30.58
C ASP A 729 0.32 16.95 -31.92
N ALA A 730 1.64 17.13 -32.02
CA ALA A 730 2.29 17.57 -33.25
C ALA A 730 2.15 16.51 -34.35
N VAL A 731 2.23 15.23 -33.97
CA VAL A 731 1.96 14.09 -34.84
C VAL A 731 0.51 14.09 -35.31
N ASP A 732 -0.45 14.24 -34.40
CA ASP A 732 -1.88 14.27 -34.75
C ASP A 732 -2.17 15.41 -35.73
N GLN A 733 -1.61 16.60 -35.50
CA GLN A 733 -1.74 17.74 -36.42
C GLN A 733 -1.14 17.44 -37.80
N LYS A 734 0.04 16.80 -37.86
CA LYS A 734 0.69 16.44 -39.12
C LYS A 734 -0.10 15.38 -39.90
N LEU A 735 -0.66 14.38 -39.22
CA LEU A 735 -1.49 13.35 -39.83
C LEU A 735 -2.84 13.90 -40.32
N ILE A 736 -3.46 14.80 -39.57
CA ILE A 736 -4.66 15.52 -40.02
C ILE A 736 -4.35 16.35 -41.26
N ALA A 737 -3.22 17.07 -41.27
CA ALA A 737 -2.78 17.85 -42.41
C ALA A 737 -2.49 16.99 -43.66
N SER A 738 -2.11 15.72 -43.49
CA SER A 738 -1.99 14.76 -44.58
C SER A 738 -3.32 14.08 -44.97
N GLY A 739 -4.45 14.55 -44.44
CA GLY A 739 -5.79 14.05 -44.77
C GLY A 739 -6.23 12.79 -44.01
N LEU A 740 -5.50 12.36 -42.97
CA LEU A 740 -5.90 11.20 -42.18
C LEU A 740 -6.98 11.58 -41.17
N ASP A 741 -8.16 10.95 -41.29
CA ASP A 741 -9.24 11.10 -40.32
C ASP A 741 -8.96 10.30 -39.05
N LEU A 742 -8.42 10.98 -38.03
CA LEU A 742 -8.08 10.37 -36.75
C LEU A 742 -9.31 9.98 -35.90
N SER A 743 -10.53 10.41 -36.27
CA SER A 743 -11.75 10.03 -35.54
C SER A 743 -12.15 8.58 -35.78
N LYS A 744 -11.64 7.97 -36.86
CA LYS A 744 -11.82 6.55 -37.16
C LYS A 744 -11.12 5.63 -36.18
N TYR A 745 -10.09 6.12 -35.50
CA TYR A 745 -9.25 5.34 -34.60
C TYR A 745 -9.45 5.82 -33.16
N PHE A 746 -10.25 5.06 -32.42
CA PHE A 746 -10.57 5.38 -31.03
C PHE A 746 -9.31 5.34 -30.15
N HIS A 747 -8.47 4.32 -30.32
CA HIS A 747 -7.20 4.16 -29.63
C HIS A 747 -6.03 4.68 -30.48
N ARG A 748 -5.02 5.26 -29.83
CA ARG A 748 -3.79 5.76 -30.46
C ARG A 748 -2.58 5.34 -29.65
N VAL A 749 -1.59 4.75 -30.32
CA VAL A 749 -0.34 4.28 -29.72
C VAL A 749 0.83 4.96 -30.43
N TYR A 750 1.59 5.76 -29.70
CA TYR A 750 2.74 6.50 -30.22
C TYR A 750 4.02 5.75 -29.88
N MET A 751 4.78 5.37 -30.90
CA MET A 751 6.08 4.72 -30.70
C MET A 751 7.14 5.82 -30.62
N VAL A 752 7.62 6.06 -29.40
CA VAL A 752 8.56 7.11 -29.04
C VAL A 752 9.98 6.59 -29.28
N PRO A 753 10.85 7.34 -29.98
CA PRO A 753 12.20 6.87 -30.28
C PRO A 753 13.03 6.66 -29.01
N PRO A 754 14.14 5.91 -29.07
CA PRO A 754 15.11 5.85 -27.98
C PRO A 754 15.50 7.26 -27.52
N GLY A 755 15.59 7.48 -26.21
CA GLY A 755 15.87 8.83 -25.70
C GLY A 755 15.73 8.95 -24.19
N PRO A 756 15.41 10.15 -23.66
CA PRO A 756 15.37 10.42 -22.22
C PRO A 756 14.21 9.72 -21.48
N CYS A 757 13.24 9.17 -22.20
CA CYS A 757 12.13 8.42 -21.62
C CYS A 757 12.60 7.06 -21.10
N THR A 758 12.48 6.84 -19.79
CA THR A 758 12.90 5.59 -19.14
C THR A 758 11.79 4.56 -18.96
N PHE A 759 10.54 4.91 -19.27
CA PHE A 759 9.42 3.96 -19.23
C PHE A 759 9.46 3.04 -20.46
N VAL A 760 8.96 1.80 -20.31
CA VAL A 760 8.74 0.89 -21.45
C VAL A 760 7.48 1.30 -22.20
N GLY A 761 6.40 1.53 -21.44
CA GLY A 761 5.16 2.08 -21.92
C GLY A 761 4.49 2.98 -20.89
N LEU A 762 3.54 3.77 -21.37
CA LEU A 762 2.68 4.61 -20.55
C LEU A 762 1.34 4.78 -21.27
N ALA A 763 0.22 4.75 -20.56
CA ALA A 763 -1.08 4.94 -21.17
C ALA A 763 -2.08 5.67 -20.28
N TYR A 764 -3.08 6.26 -20.93
CA TYR A 764 -4.27 6.71 -20.23
C TYR A 764 -5.13 5.52 -19.79
N ILE A 765 -5.63 5.58 -18.57
CA ILE A 765 -6.48 4.51 -18.02
C ILE A 765 -7.95 4.87 -18.21
N GLY A 766 -8.71 3.96 -18.84
CA GLY A 766 -10.16 4.04 -18.89
C GLY A 766 -10.68 5.01 -19.94
N CYS A 767 -10.65 4.53 -21.18
CA CYS A 767 -11.05 5.25 -22.35
C CYS A 767 -12.54 5.15 -22.62
N ASP A 768 -13.21 6.29 -22.62
CA ASP A 768 -14.67 6.35 -22.70
C ASP A 768 -15.20 7.24 -23.84
N GLY A 769 -14.29 7.78 -24.66
CA GLY A 769 -14.56 8.68 -25.77
C GLY A 769 -14.66 10.16 -25.40
N SER A 770 -14.56 10.53 -24.11
CA SER A 770 -14.55 11.94 -23.70
C SER A 770 -13.19 12.63 -23.95
N PHE A 771 -12.14 11.86 -24.23
CA PHE A 771 -10.81 12.34 -24.58
C PHE A 771 -10.10 11.38 -25.53
N GLU A 772 -9.00 11.82 -26.15
CA GLU A 772 -8.23 10.99 -27.08
C GLU A 772 -7.48 9.92 -26.29
N CYS A 773 -7.63 8.67 -26.69
CA CYS A 773 -7.06 7.53 -25.98
C CYS A 773 -5.66 7.25 -26.44
N ARG A 774 -4.70 7.72 -25.64
CA ARG A 774 -3.29 7.71 -25.99
C ARG A 774 -2.48 6.75 -25.12
N ALA A 775 -1.56 6.05 -25.77
CA ALA A 775 -0.51 5.26 -25.16
C ALA A 775 0.81 5.58 -25.84
N TRP A 776 1.92 5.42 -25.13
CA TRP A 776 3.27 5.64 -25.59
C TRP A 776 4.09 4.38 -25.34
N ILE A 777 4.87 3.95 -26.32
CA ILE A 777 5.82 2.83 -26.22
C ILE A 777 7.19 3.41 -26.53
N ALA A 778 8.12 3.39 -25.58
CA ALA A 778 9.40 4.08 -25.74
C ALA A 778 10.57 3.12 -25.99
N GLY A 779 11.64 3.68 -26.56
CA GLY A 779 12.89 2.95 -26.73
C GLY A 779 12.83 1.87 -27.78
N ASP A 780 13.43 0.73 -27.47
CA ASP A 780 13.68 -0.36 -28.43
C ASP A 780 12.60 -1.45 -28.39
N VAL A 781 11.43 -1.17 -27.80
CA VAL A 781 10.36 -2.15 -27.61
C VAL A 781 9.14 -1.92 -28.50
N TRP A 782 9.29 -1.17 -29.60
CA TRP A 782 8.20 -0.84 -30.54
C TRP A 782 7.53 -2.06 -31.18
N THR A 783 8.22 -3.20 -31.23
CA THR A 783 7.71 -4.46 -31.77
C THR A 783 7.48 -5.51 -30.69
N THR A 784 7.57 -5.15 -29.41
CA THR A 784 7.27 -6.04 -28.29
C THR A 784 5.77 -6.11 -28.10
N THR A 785 5.15 -7.19 -28.59
CA THR A 785 3.71 -7.43 -28.51
C THR A 785 3.16 -7.21 -27.10
N GLN A 786 3.80 -7.76 -26.08
CA GLN A 786 3.39 -7.59 -24.68
C GLN A 786 3.28 -6.12 -24.26
N ALA A 787 4.27 -5.28 -24.56
CA ALA A 787 4.27 -3.87 -24.14
C ALA A 787 3.08 -3.13 -24.78
N ILE A 788 2.84 -3.35 -26.07
CA ILE A 788 1.73 -2.72 -26.78
C ILE A 788 0.38 -3.17 -26.23
N VAL A 789 0.21 -4.48 -25.98
CA VAL A 789 -1.04 -5.03 -25.43
C VAL A 789 -1.26 -4.55 -23.99
N HIS A 790 -0.21 -4.45 -23.18
CA HIS A 790 -0.27 -3.92 -21.81
C HIS A 790 -0.81 -2.49 -21.80
N GLU A 791 -0.22 -1.61 -22.62
CA GLU A 791 -0.65 -0.21 -22.69
C GLU A 791 -2.06 -0.04 -23.27
N LEU A 792 -2.45 -0.86 -24.25
CA LEU A 792 -3.83 -0.89 -24.72
C LEU A 792 -4.79 -1.46 -23.67
N GLY A 793 -4.33 -2.35 -22.77
CA GLY A 793 -5.09 -2.84 -21.62
C GLY A 793 -5.51 -1.71 -20.69
N HIS A 794 -4.67 -0.70 -20.49
CA HIS A 794 -5.03 0.51 -19.74
C HIS A 794 -6.17 1.29 -20.39
N HIS A 795 -6.20 1.41 -21.73
CA HIS A 795 -7.34 2.03 -22.42
C HIS A 795 -8.64 1.29 -22.08
N LEU A 796 -8.57 -0.02 -21.87
CA LEU A 796 -9.71 -0.85 -21.48
C LEU A 796 -9.97 -0.88 -19.96
N TYR A 797 -9.61 0.18 -19.24
CA TYR A 797 -9.84 0.35 -17.79
C TYR A 797 -9.08 -0.65 -16.91
N LEU A 798 -8.08 -1.37 -17.44
CA LEU A 798 -7.29 -2.27 -16.62
C LEU A 798 -6.23 -1.46 -15.84
N GLY A 799 -6.11 -1.75 -14.55
CA GLY A 799 -4.92 -1.37 -13.77
C GLY A 799 -3.86 -2.46 -13.83
N HIS A 800 -2.67 -2.16 -13.32
CA HIS A 800 -1.64 -3.19 -13.16
C HIS A 800 -2.15 -4.34 -12.29
N SER A 801 -1.74 -5.56 -12.61
CA SER A 801 -1.90 -6.73 -11.74
C SER A 801 -0.64 -6.88 -10.91
N GLY A 802 -0.74 -6.50 -9.64
CA GLY A 802 0.37 -6.57 -8.71
C GLY A 802 0.39 -7.84 -7.88
N LEU A 803 1.54 -8.11 -7.29
CA LEU A 803 1.74 -9.12 -6.26
C LEU A 803 2.17 -8.41 -4.98
N LEU A 804 1.68 -8.88 -3.84
CA LEU A 804 2.25 -8.46 -2.56
C LEU A 804 3.60 -9.17 -2.40
N THR A 805 4.69 -8.40 -2.30
CA THR A 805 6.02 -8.94 -2.03
C THR A 805 6.04 -9.65 -0.68
N THR A 806 7.12 -10.39 -0.41
CA THR A 806 7.30 -11.06 0.90
C THR A 806 7.32 -10.08 2.07
N GLN A 807 7.56 -8.79 1.82
CA GLN A 807 7.51 -7.69 2.79
C GLN A 807 6.14 -7.00 2.88
N GLY A 808 5.12 -7.51 2.17
CA GLY A 808 3.77 -6.93 2.16
C GLY A 808 3.63 -5.64 1.35
N ASN A 809 4.68 -5.21 0.66
CA ASN A 809 4.59 -4.09 -0.29
C ASN A 809 3.87 -4.56 -1.55
N LEU A 810 3.01 -3.72 -2.12
CA LEU A 810 2.47 -3.98 -3.45
C LEU A 810 3.58 -3.74 -4.47
N ASP A 811 4.04 -4.80 -5.11
CA ASP A 811 4.74 -4.70 -6.37
C ASP A 811 3.69 -4.71 -7.48
N GLU A 812 3.42 -3.54 -8.05
CA GLU A 812 2.40 -3.34 -9.07
C GLU A 812 2.64 -4.23 -10.31
N TYR A 813 3.87 -4.69 -10.55
CA TYR A 813 4.22 -5.55 -11.67
C TYR A 813 4.56 -6.99 -11.24
N GLY A 814 4.35 -7.33 -9.96
CA GLY A 814 4.78 -8.61 -9.42
C GLY A 814 3.92 -9.80 -9.83
N ASP A 815 2.75 -9.59 -10.46
CA ASP A 815 1.94 -10.70 -10.98
C ASP A 815 2.51 -11.19 -12.32
N SER A 816 3.38 -12.19 -12.24
CA SER A 816 3.90 -12.88 -13.42
C SER A 816 2.92 -13.92 -14.00
N SER A 817 1.61 -13.81 -13.75
CA SER A 817 0.60 -14.63 -14.45
C SER A 817 -0.24 -13.83 -15.43
N SER A 818 -0.05 -12.50 -15.49
CA SER A 818 -0.94 -11.57 -16.16
C SER A 818 -0.20 -10.61 -17.08
N LEU A 819 -0.87 -10.22 -18.18
CA LEU A 819 -0.33 -9.21 -19.11
C LEU A 819 -0.17 -7.84 -18.46
N MET A 820 -1.00 -7.51 -17.46
CA MET A 820 -0.96 -6.25 -16.73
C MET A 820 0.06 -6.27 -15.57
N GLY A 821 0.82 -7.35 -15.41
CA GLY A 821 1.84 -7.52 -14.37
C GLY A 821 3.22 -7.51 -15.00
N PHE A 822 3.95 -8.62 -14.88
CA PHE A 822 5.32 -8.71 -15.39
C PHE A 822 5.42 -8.93 -16.92
N CYS A 823 6.53 -8.49 -17.52
CA CYS A 823 6.78 -8.40 -18.98
C CYS A 823 6.85 -9.75 -19.73
N GLU A 824 5.73 -10.46 -19.90
CA GLU A 824 5.63 -11.64 -20.79
C GLU A 824 4.27 -11.71 -21.52
N ASP A 825 4.25 -12.35 -22.70
CA ASP A 825 3.04 -12.54 -23.52
C ASP A 825 2.04 -13.46 -22.79
N ARG A 826 1.02 -12.86 -22.18
CA ARG A 826 0.00 -13.53 -21.38
C ARG A 826 -1.38 -12.95 -21.64
N CYS A 827 -2.41 -13.61 -21.14
CA CYS A 827 -3.75 -13.04 -21.06
C CYS A 827 -3.92 -12.25 -19.75
N PRO A 828 -4.94 -11.37 -19.65
CA PRO A 828 -5.26 -10.71 -18.39
C PRO A 828 -5.70 -11.74 -17.33
N THR A 829 -5.59 -11.39 -16.06
CA THR A 829 -6.13 -12.19 -14.95
C THR A 829 -7.64 -12.44 -15.09
N THR A 830 -8.17 -13.45 -14.38
CA THR A 830 -9.63 -13.72 -14.34
C THR A 830 -10.49 -12.49 -14.02
N PRO A 831 -10.16 -11.65 -13.01
CA PRO A 831 -10.94 -10.45 -12.72
C PRO A 831 -10.93 -9.44 -13.88
N GLN A 832 -9.78 -9.26 -14.53
CA GLN A 832 -9.65 -8.36 -15.69
C GLN A 832 -10.42 -8.90 -16.90
N MET A 833 -10.32 -10.20 -17.17
CA MET A 833 -11.10 -10.89 -18.21
C MET A 833 -12.61 -10.74 -18.00
N TRP A 834 -13.08 -10.88 -16.75
CA TRP A 834 -14.47 -10.65 -16.40
C TRP A 834 -14.86 -9.17 -16.57
N GLN A 835 -14.01 -8.25 -16.11
CA GLN A 835 -14.22 -6.80 -16.23
C GLN A 835 -14.44 -6.40 -17.70
N LEU A 836 -13.65 -6.94 -18.63
CA LEU A 836 -13.76 -6.69 -20.08
C LEU A 836 -14.91 -7.43 -20.76
N GLY A 837 -15.60 -8.33 -20.05
CA GLY A 837 -16.60 -9.23 -20.63
C GLY A 837 -15.99 -10.29 -21.56
N TRP A 838 -14.66 -10.45 -21.55
CA TRP A 838 -13.94 -11.48 -22.29
C TRP A 838 -14.21 -12.86 -21.71
N GLY A 839 -14.09 -13.01 -20.39
CA GLY A 839 -14.44 -14.24 -19.67
C GLY A 839 -15.88 -14.26 -19.18
N GLN A 840 -16.46 -15.45 -19.03
CA GLN A 840 -17.63 -15.67 -18.18
C GLN A 840 -17.16 -16.24 -16.85
N VAL A 841 -17.71 -15.77 -15.74
CA VAL A 841 -17.39 -16.33 -14.42
C VAL A 841 -18.62 -16.98 -13.81
N VAL A 842 -18.45 -18.15 -13.19
CA VAL A 842 -19.42 -18.72 -12.28
C VAL A 842 -19.31 -17.92 -10.99
N GLN A 843 -20.31 -17.07 -10.75
CA GLN A 843 -20.42 -16.29 -9.54
C GLN A 843 -21.07 -17.14 -8.45
N LEU A 844 -20.36 -17.29 -7.34
CA LEU A 844 -20.86 -17.95 -6.15
C LEU A 844 -21.22 -16.87 -5.11
N ASP A 845 -22.36 -17.02 -4.46
CA ASP A 845 -22.79 -16.19 -3.34
C ASP A 845 -23.15 -17.06 -2.13
N SER A 846 -23.56 -16.42 -1.03
CA SER A 846 -23.98 -17.10 0.20
C SER A 846 -25.20 -18.01 0.02
N LYS A 847 -25.94 -17.90 -1.09
CA LYS A 847 -27.07 -18.78 -1.41
C LYS A 847 -26.61 -20.03 -2.15
N SER A 848 -25.65 -19.91 -3.06
CA SER A 848 -25.05 -21.04 -3.77
C SER A 848 -24.01 -21.81 -2.96
N LEU A 849 -23.29 -21.14 -2.04
CA LEU A 849 -22.20 -21.73 -1.26
C LEU A 849 -22.57 -21.79 0.23
N ARG A 850 -23.49 -22.70 0.58
CA ARG A 850 -23.95 -22.86 1.97
C ARG A 850 -22.99 -23.73 2.79
N PRO A 851 -22.92 -23.56 4.12
CA PRO A 851 -22.16 -24.47 4.98
C PRO A 851 -22.57 -25.93 4.75
N GLY A 852 -21.59 -26.80 4.53
CA GLY A 852 -21.81 -28.22 4.24
C GLY A 852 -22.16 -28.56 2.79
N VAL A 853 -22.36 -27.56 1.92
CA VAL A 853 -22.60 -27.78 0.48
C VAL A 853 -21.30 -27.64 -0.29
N THR A 854 -20.94 -28.69 -1.03
CA THR A 854 -19.84 -28.66 -2.00
C THR A 854 -20.39 -28.29 -3.36
N VAL A 855 -19.92 -27.17 -3.91
CA VAL A 855 -20.18 -26.81 -5.31
C VAL A 855 -19.00 -27.28 -6.16
N GLN A 856 -19.26 -28.18 -7.10
CA GLN A 856 -18.27 -28.55 -8.11
C GLN A 856 -18.42 -27.65 -9.32
N VAL A 857 -17.32 -27.05 -9.76
CA VAL A 857 -17.29 -26.27 -11.00
C VAL A 857 -16.19 -26.80 -11.89
N GLN A 858 -16.54 -27.05 -13.15
CA GLN A 858 -15.55 -27.38 -14.17
C GLN A 858 -14.96 -26.09 -14.72
N LEU A 859 -13.66 -25.94 -14.53
CA LEU A 859 -12.88 -24.84 -15.09
C LEU A 859 -12.18 -25.30 -16.35
N VAL A 860 -12.13 -24.40 -17.32
CA VAL A 860 -11.38 -24.59 -18.56
C VAL A 860 -10.17 -23.68 -18.54
N SER A 861 -9.12 -24.06 -19.28
CA SER A 861 -7.93 -23.21 -19.38
C SER A 861 -8.29 -21.88 -20.02
N GLN A 862 -7.83 -20.77 -19.45
CA GLN A 862 -8.03 -19.43 -20.04
C GLN A 862 -7.44 -19.31 -21.45
N SER A 863 -6.41 -20.09 -21.74
CA SER A 863 -5.72 -20.10 -23.04
C SER A 863 -6.44 -20.93 -24.10
N ASP A 864 -7.49 -21.69 -23.75
CA ASP A 864 -8.19 -22.57 -24.69
C ASP A 864 -9.36 -21.83 -25.36
N PRO A 865 -9.23 -21.47 -26.66
CA PRO A 865 -10.25 -20.72 -27.38
C PRO A 865 -11.56 -21.50 -27.60
N SER A 866 -11.56 -22.81 -27.40
CA SER A 866 -12.76 -23.66 -27.50
C SER A 866 -13.68 -23.54 -26.28
N SER A 867 -13.29 -22.77 -25.27
CA SER A 867 -13.84 -22.87 -23.92
C SER A 867 -14.20 -21.49 -23.33
N ARG A 868 -15.33 -21.38 -22.61
CA ARG A 868 -15.94 -20.08 -22.21
C ARG A 868 -16.15 -19.86 -20.70
N LEU A 869 -15.70 -20.76 -19.82
CA LEU A 869 -16.15 -20.81 -18.42
C LEU A 869 -15.00 -20.61 -17.39
N LEU A 870 -15.07 -19.56 -16.57
CA LEU A 870 -14.16 -19.26 -15.46
C LEU A 870 -14.95 -19.25 -14.13
N VAL A 871 -14.32 -19.19 -12.96
CA VAL A 871 -14.99 -19.11 -11.63
C VAL A 871 -14.53 -17.85 -10.93
N TRP A 872 -15.47 -17.15 -10.30
CA TRP A 872 -15.21 -16.02 -9.42
C TRP A 872 -16.07 -16.20 -8.17
N ALA A 873 -15.43 -16.37 -7.02
CA ALA A 873 -16.10 -16.59 -5.74
C ALA A 873 -16.30 -15.27 -5.01
#